data_AF-A0A351Q7U4-F1
#
_entry.id   AF-A0A351Q7U4-F1
#
_cell.length_a   1.000
_cell.length_b   1.000
_cell.length_c   1.000
_cell.angle_alpha   90.00
_cell.angle_beta   90.00
_cell.angle_gamma   90.00
#
_symmetry.space_group_name_H-M   'P 1'
#
loop_
_entity.id
_entity.type
_entity.pdbx_description
1 polymer ?
#
loop_
_entity_poly.entity_id
_entity_poly.type
_entity_poly.pdbx_seq_one_letter_code
_entity_poly.pdbx_strand_id
1 'polypeptide(L)'
;MQKREPIFFDGGMGTMIQKIPGLSYSIPEDLNFYNPEAIKEIHKKYIMAGSNICTTNTFGANPIKLENASHSAQEFIEKGIALVKEAIAECKKQNENTICFTAWDSGQIGKLLEPNGPLTFDEAYNSYKAAAIAAEKSGADLAIIETMSDLYEVKAAVLAIKENTKLPVITTMTFQPNFRTLTGADVLTCVTYLESLHVDVLGFNCGGSLEEDIEIANQFCKYSHIPVLSQPNAGLPEVINGKDVFKVTPEEFSNAQEKILESGVSIFGGCCGTTPDHIKTMTEKLSEKKLKASKEKFQSFICSYNKTVQAGGTVGPVIIGERINPTGKKKCKEALQNNDMQFIIDEADSQINSGAHILDVNVGLPGINEKEMMLQAVKSVQKVFNTPLQIDSSESDVLEYTLRYYNGKALVNSVNGKQEVMDKVFPLIKHYGGAIVALCIDEDGISPTAEGRVKVAEKIIHEAAKYEIPIRDIFIDTLTLTVSSEQKASLETVKAIRILKAKFGKEGIQFVLGVSNISFGLPRRDIINSRFFMLALEAGLSAAIINPASTPMMDTYRAYRALGCFDENCLDYIQTYTGTIDPTTEKFRQKIILDAVNDGTISIQINGTTIASPQKEGEKKNTLTETSNTEKNTEEKALIQIIEKGFKDKAADATARLLEKNAPVKIIDNCIVPALDNVGKDFETGKKFLPQLLLSAETVGNSFLKIKETLAASGKEQEEKGTIAIATVFGDIHDIGKNIVKAMLENYGYKVIDLGKNVPAETVVKTVIENKIRLVGLSALMTTTVANMEETINQLHKALKENNLECKIVVGGAVLTPDYAKKIGADFYAKDAMETVSAAKEVFGK
;
A
#
# COMPACT_ATOMS: atom_id res chain seq x y z
N MET A 1 22.22 5.04 -22.63
CA MET A 1 20.77 5.30 -22.53
C MET A 1 20.23 6.46 -23.38
N GLN A 2 21.04 7.45 -23.80
CA GLN A 2 20.57 8.58 -24.63
C GLN A 2 19.93 8.19 -25.98
N LYS A 3 20.16 6.97 -26.50
CA LYS A 3 19.60 6.49 -27.78
C LYS A 3 18.19 5.89 -27.70
N ARG A 4 17.59 5.72 -26.51
CA ARG A 4 16.26 5.06 -26.31
C ARG A 4 16.12 3.68 -26.98
N GLU A 5 17.21 2.94 -27.08
CA GLU A 5 17.26 1.55 -27.55
C GLU A 5 17.42 0.61 -26.34
N PRO A 6 16.83 -0.60 -26.38
CA PRO A 6 17.07 -1.62 -25.37
C PRO A 6 18.56 -1.99 -25.25
N ILE A 7 19.01 -2.28 -24.03
CA ILE A 7 20.36 -2.76 -23.74
C ILE A 7 20.28 -4.22 -23.31
N PHE A 8 21.19 -5.06 -23.78
CA PHE A 8 21.16 -6.51 -23.55
C PHE A 8 22.34 -6.98 -22.68
N PHE A 9 22.03 -7.66 -21.58
CA PHE A 9 22.94 -8.46 -20.79
C PHE A 9 23.14 -9.85 -21.41
N ASP A 10 24.05 -10.64 -20.86
CA ASP A 10 24.21 -12.05 -21.17
C ASP A 10 23.17 -12.94 -20.46
N GLY A 11 23.34 -14.25 -20.59
CA GLY A 11 22.52 -15.27 -19.95
C GLY A 11 23.27 -16.01 -18.84
N GLY A 12 22.72 -17.15 -18.40
CA GLY A 12 23.24 -17.89 -17.25
C GLY A 12 24.61 -18.56 -17.46
N MET A 13 25.66 -18.00 -16.85
CA MET A 13 27.01 -18.57 -16.80
C MET A 13 27.02 -20.00 -16.24
N GLY A 14 26.39 -20.22 -15.08
CA GLY A 14 26.30 -21.54 -14.44
C GLY A 14 25.63 -22.59 -15.33
N THR A 15 24.59 -22.20 -16.09
CA THR A 15 23.90 -23.07 -17.05
C THR A 15 24.83 -23.50 -18.19
N MET A 16 25.65 -22.58 -18.70
CA MET A 16 26.60 -22.89 -19.76
C MET A 16 27.75 -23.78 -19.27
N ILE A 17 28.23 -23.55 -18.04
CA ILE A 17 29.23 -24.39 -17.39
C ILE A 17 28.72 -25.83 -17.22
N GLN A 18 27.48 -26.01 -16.71
CA GLN A 18 26.88 -27.34 -16.49
C GLN A 18 26.68 -28.15 -17.77
N LYS A 19 26.63 -27.49 -18.95
CA LYS A 19 26.52 -28.14 -20.26
C LYS A 19 27.85 -28.66 -20.80
N ILE A 20 28.99 -28.29 -20.19
CA ILE A 20 30.31 -28.76 -20.61
C ILE A 20 30.49 -30.22 -20.17
N PRO A 21 30.61 -31.19 -21.10
CA PRO A 21 30.74 -32.60 -20.74
C PRO A 21 32.02 -32.88 -19.95
N GLY A 22 31.92 -33.64 -18.86
CA GLY A 22 33.07 -34.12 -18.09
C GLY A 22 33.73 -33.07 -17.17
N LEU A 23 33.12 -31.87 -17.04
CA LEU A 23 33.63 -30.83 -16.17
C LEU A 23 33.16 -31.05 -14.73
N SER A 24 34.10 -31.12 -13.78
CA SER A 24 33.83 -31.20 -12.35
C SER A 24 34.45 -29.99 -11.66
N TYR A 25 33.65 -29.31 -10.84
CA TYR A 25 34.04 -28.14 -10.06
C TYR A 25 33.23 -28.13 -8.76
N SER A 26 33.79 -27.55 -7.70
CA SER A 26 33.06 -27.29 -6.45
C SER A 26 32.51 -25.87 -6.41
N ILE A 27 33.27 -24.93 -6.96
CA ILE A 27 32.94 -23.50 -7.02
C ILE A 27 33.06 -23.08 -8.51
N PRO A 28 32.02 -22.49 -9.14
CA PRO A 28 32.08 -22.11 -10.56
C PRO A 28 33.28 -21.21 -10.91
N GLU A 29 33.69 -20.35 -9.99
CA GLU A 29 34.79 -19.40 -10.13
C GLU A 29 36.17 -20.09 -10.28
N ASP A 30 36.34 -21.31 -9.77
CA ASP A 30 37.57 -22.11 -9.94
C ASP A 30 37.92 -22.32 -11.42
N LEU A 31 36.90 -22.36 -12.28
CA LEU A 31 37.08 -22.54 -13.72
C LEU A 31 37.77 -21.34 -14.38
N ASN A 32 37.80 -20.17 -13.74
CA ASN A 32 38.60 -19.03 -14.22
C ASN A 32 40.10 -19.36 -14.27
N PHE A 33 40.55 -20.32 -13.45
CA PHE A 33 41.94 -20.76 -13.38
C PHE A 33 42.17 -22.12 -14.03
N TYR A 34 41.27 -23.08 -13.77
CA TYR A 34 41.47 -24.46 -14.23
C TYR A 34 40.98 -24.71 -15.65
N ASN A 35 40.03 -23.90 -16.14
CA ASN A 35 39.55 -24.01 -17.52
C ASN A 35 39.19 -22.63 -18.13
N PRO A 36 40.14 -21.67 -18.15
CA PRO A 36 39.89 -20.29 -18.57
C PRO A 36 39.37 -20.17 -20.00
N GLU A 37 39.84 -21.05 -20.90
CA GLU A 37 39.39 -21.05 -22.30
C GLU A 37 37.91 -21.41 -22.43
N ALA A 38 37.39 -22.34 -21.63
CA ALA A 38 35.98 -22.67 -21.64
C ALA A 38 35.10 -21.47 -21.21
N ILE A 39 35.52 -20.74 -20.17
CA ILE A 39 34.82 -19.54 -19.68
C ILE A 39 34.87 -18.42 -20.73
N LYS A 40 36.05 -18.17 -21.32
CA LYS A 40 36.21 -17.19 -22.40
C LYS A 40 35.33 -17.51 -23.61
N GLU A 41 35.26 -18.78 -24.00
CA GLU A 41 34.38 -19.23 -25.09
C GLU A 41 32.88 -19.03 -24.78
N ILE A 42 32.46 -19.18 -23.52
CA ILE A 42 31.08 -18.85 -23.10
C ILE A 42 30.81 -17.35 -23.30
N HIS A 43 31.69 -16.48 -22.82
CA HIS A 43 31.53 -15.03 -23.03
C HIS A 43 31.47 -14.66 -24.51
N LYS A 44 32.36 -15.22 -25.34
CA LYS A 44 32.34 -15.00 -26.80
C LYS A 44 30.99 -15.38 -27.41
N LYS A 45 30.39 -16.50 -27.00
CA LYS A 45 29.08 -16.91 -27.50
C LYS A 45 27.98 -15.92 -27.15
N TYR A 46 27.98 -15.35 -25.94
CA TYR A 46 26.99 -14.33 -25.56
C TYR A 46 27.23 -12.99 -26.29
N ILE A 47 28.48 -12.56 -26.44
CA ILE A 47 28.82 -11.36 -27.24
C ILE A 47 28.34 -11.53 -28.68
N MET A 48 28.59 -12.69 -29.30
CA MET A 48 28.13 -13.00 -30.65
C MET A 48 26.60 -13.15 -30.75
N ALA A 49 25.91 -13.46 -29.65
CA ALA A 49 24.46 -13.49 -29.56
C ALA A 49 23.84 -12.09 -29.43
N GLY A 50 24.64 -11.05 -29.20
CA GLY A 50 24.18 -9.65 -29.17
C GLY A 50 24.23 -8.97 -27.81
N SER A 51 24.83 -9.58 -26.79
CA SER A 51 25.00 -8.95 -25.47
C SER A 51 25.87 -7.69 -25.55
N ASN A 52 25.36 -6.59 -25.02
CA ASN A 52 26.07 -5.32 -24.82
C ASN A 52 26.81 -5.26 -23.49
N ILE A 53 26.46 -6.12 -22.54
CA ILE A 53 27.10 -6.20 -21.23
C ILE A 53 27.26 -7.68 -20.89
N CYS A 54 28.46 -8.07 -20.49
CA CYS A 54 28.74 -9.42 -20.00
C CYS A 54 29.09 -9.39 -18.52
N THR A 55 28.47 -10.29 -17.76
CA THR A 55 28.74 -10.52 -16.34
C THR A 55 29.98 -11.39 -16.19
N THR A 56 30.86 -11.05 -15.26
CA THR A 56 32.05 -11.86 -14.97
C THR A 56 31.66 -13.14 -14.24
N ASN A 57 32.41 -14.24 -14.42
CA ASN A 57 32.22 -15.46 -13.63
C ASN A 57 32.77 -15.26 -12.20
N THR A 58 32.07 -14.44 -11.40
CA THR A 58 32.49 -13.97 -10.07
C THR A 58 31.33 -13.83 -9.09
N PHE A 59 30.14 -14.38 -9.40
CA PHE A 59 28.94 -14.32 -8.57
C PHE A 59 29.19 -14.63 -7.08
N GLY A 60 29.97 -15.68 -6.80
CA GLY A 60 30.37 -16.10 -5.47
C GLY A 60 31.66 -15.49 -4.95
N ALA A 61 32.34 -14.62 -5.71
CA ALA A 61 33.65 -14.07 -5.42
C ALA A 61 33.63 -12.97 -4.34
N ASN A 62 33.24 -13.35 -3.13
CA ASN A 62 33.16 -12.48 -1.96
C ASN A 62 34.10 -13.00 -0.85
N PRO A 63 34.90 -12.13 -0.19
CA PRO A 63 35.87 -12.54 0.84
C PRO A 63 35.30 -13.48 1.92
N ILE A 64 34.10 -13.18 2.43
CA ILE A 64 33.45 -13.99 3.49
C ILE A 64 32.95 -15.33 2.94
N LYS A 65 32.48 -15.37 1.69
CA LYS A 65 31.93 -16.57 1.06
C LYS A 65 33.03 -17.55 0.64
N LEU A 66 34.21 -17.03 0.29
CA LEU A 66 35.34 -17.78 -0.22
C LEU A 66 36.51 -17.93 0.78
N GLU A 67 36.25 -17.75 2.08
CA GLU A 67 37.28 -17.83 3.14
C GLU A 67 38.12 -19.13 3.08
N ASN A 68 37.53 -20.23 2.60
CA ASN A 68 38.17 -21.55 2.48
C ASN A 68 38.38 -22.02 1.02
N ALA A 69 38.31 -21.12 0.05
CA ALA A 69 38.47 -21.46 -1.37
C ALA A 69 39.95 -21.56 -1.79
N SER A 70 40.20 -22.11 -2.99
CA SER A 70 41.56 -22.29 -3.54
C SER A 70 42.29 -20.97 -3.84
N HIS A 71 41.53 -19.91 -4.09
CA HIS A 71 42.02 -18.57 -4.39
C HIS A 71 41.25 -17.53 -3.57
N SER A 72 41.86 -16.38 -3.35
CA SER A 72 41.19 -15.25 -2.72
C SER A 72 40.10 -14.66 -3.63
N ALA A 73 39.11 -13.99 -3.03
CA ALA A 73 38.07 -13.28 -3.79
C ALA A 73 38.67 -12.27 -4.79
N GLN A 74 39.75 -11.57 -4.40
CA GLN A 74 40.45 -10.65 -5.28
C GLN A 74 41.00 -11.35 -6.53
N GLU A 75 41.67 -12.50 -6.38
CA GLU A 75 42.22 -13.26 -7.51
C GLU A 75 41.10 -13.76 -8.45
N PHE A 76 39.99 -14.24 -7.90
CA PHE A 76 38.83 -14.64 -8.70
C PHE A 76 38.25 -13.47 -9.50
N ILE A 77 38.12 -12.29 -8.87
CA ILE A 77 37.63 -11.07 -9.52
C ILE A 77 38.58 -10.62 -10.63
N GLU A 78 39.87 -10.52 -10.34
CA GLU A 78 40.90 -10.14 -11.32
C GLU A 78 40.89 -11.05 -12.53
N LYS A 79 40.84 -12.37 -12.29
CA LYS A 79 40.84 -13.36 -13.37
C LYS A 79 39.53 -13.35 -14.15
N GLY A 80 38.38 -13.27 -13.49
CA GLY A 80 37.08 -13.19 -14.15
C GLY A 80 36.95 -11.98 -15.07
N ILE A 81 37.38 -10.80 -14.62
CA ILE A 81 37.39 -9.57 -15.43
C ILE A 81 38.33 -9.70 -16.62
N ALA A 82 39.53 -10.26 -16.42
CA ALA A 82 40.48 -10.48 -17.51
C ALA A 82 39.88 -11.34 -18.64
N LEU A 83 39.17 -12.43 -18.28
CA LEU A 83 38.58 -13.34 -19.26
C LEU A 83 37.48 -12.68 -20.11
N VAL A 84 36.62 -11.85 -19.51
CA VAL A 84 35.62 -11.08 -20.26
C VAL A 84 36.29 -10.09 -21.21
N LYS A 85 37.32 -9.37 -20.75
CA LYS A 85 38.06 -8.42 -21.60
C LYS A 85 38.77 -9.09 -22.76
N GLU A 86 39.39 -10.25 -22.53
CA GLU A 86 40.01 -11.05 -23.59
C GLU A 86 38.95 -11.51 -24.61
N ALA A 87 37.79 -12.00 -24.16
CA ALA A 87 36.68 -12.36 -25.04
C ALA A 87 36.21 -11.16 -25.89
N ILE A 88 36.03 -9.99 -25.28
CA ILE A 88 35.64 -8.75 -25.99
C ILE A 88 36.70 -8.37 -27.02
N ALA A 89 37.98 -8.43 -26.67
CA ALA A 89 39.08 -8.11 -27.59
C ALA A 89 39.15 -9.08 -28.78
N GLU A 90 38.91 -10.37 -28.55
CA GLU A 90 38.83 -11.38 -29.63
C GLU A 90 37.62 -11.15 -30.53
N CYS A 91 36.44 -10.88 -29.98
CA CYS A 91 35.24 -10.59 -30.76
C CYS A 91 35.40 -9.29 -31.58
N LYS A 92 36.02 -8.24 -31.02
CA LYS A 92 36.31 -7.00 -31.74
C LYS A 92 37.24 -7.20 -32.95
N LYS A 93 38.16 -8.17 -32.89
CA LYS A 93 38.99 -8.53 -34.06
C LYS A 93 38.18 -9.18 -35.19
N GLN A 94 37.06 -9.84 -34.87
CA GLN A 94 36.16 -10.44 -35.85
C GLN A 94 35.13 -9.45 -36.37
N ASN A 95 34.66 -8.54 -35.52
CA ASN A 95 33.74 -7.46 -35.86
C ASN A 95 34.09 -6.19 -35.10
N GLU A 96 34.67 -5.21 -35.78
CA GLU A 96 35.12 -3.95 -35.16
C GLU A 96 33.97 -3.15 -34.52
N ASN A 97 32.72 -3.38 -34.94
CA ASN A 97 31.54 -2.73 -34.39
C ASN A 97 31.00 -3.39 -33.11
N THR A 98 31.64 -4.43 -32.58
CA THR A 98 31.24 -5.06 -31.32
C THR A 98 31.38 -4.08 -30.15
N ILE A 99 30.25 -3.71 -29.55
CA ILE A 99 30.17 -2.91 -28.32
C ILE A 99 29.71 -3.82 -27.18
N CYS A 100 30.61 -4.09 -26.25
CA CYS A 100 30.34 -4.87 -25.05
C CYS A 100 31.11 -4.29 -23.85
N PHE A 101 30.46 -4.18 -22.69
CA PHE A 101 31.01 -3.73 -21.42
C PHE A 101 31.19 -4.92 -20.45
N THR A 102 32.16 -4.80 -19.56
CA THR A 102 32.46 -5.79 -18.52
C THR A 102 31.77 -5.40 -17.21
N ALA A 103 30.78 -6.17 -16.79
CA ALA A 103 30.12 -6.02 -15.50
C ALA A 103 30.78 -6.93 -14.46
N TRP A 104 31.35 -6.35 -13.40
CA TRP A 104 31.72 -7.14 -12.23
C TRP A 104 30.44 -7.64 -11.56
N ASP A 105 30.28 -8.96 -11.57
CA ASP A 105 29.15 -9.65 -10.97
C ASP A 105 29.46 -10.11 -9.54
N SER A 106 28.55 -9.81 -8.61
CA SER A 106 28.58 -10.33 -7.25
C SER A 106 27.15 -10.59 -6.79
N GLY A 107 26.89 -11.83 -6.36
CA GLY A 107 25.68 -12.19 -5.65
C GLY A 107 25.79 -11.95 -4.14
N GLN A 108 24.85 -12.53 -3.41
CA GLN A 108 24.82 -12.49 -1.94
C GLN A 108 26.03 -13.20 -1.30
N ILE A 109 26.43 -12.69 -0.13
CA ILE A 109 27.41 -13.31 0.77
C ILE A 109 26.95 -14.71 1.22
N GLY A 110 25.63 -14.90 1.37
CA GLY A 110 25.04 -16.18 1.78
C GLY A 110 24.94 -16.38 3.29
N LYS A 111 25.10 -15.31 4.09
CA LYS A 111 24.83 -15.29 5.53
C LYS A 111 23.83 -14.17 5.83
N LEU A 112 22.84 -14.45 6.68
CA LEU A 112 21.87 -13.43 7.09
C LEU A 112 22.55 -12.37 7.97
N LEU A 113 22.16 -11.11 7.78
CA LEU A 113 22.63 -10.01 8.61
C LEU A 113 21.90 -9.97 9.96
N GLU A 114 22.54 -9.36 10.96
CA GLU A 114 21.90 -9.03 12.23
C GLU A 114 20.62 -8.19 12.02
N PRO A 115 19.53 -8.47 12.76
CA PRO A 115 19.42 -9.41 13.87
C PRO A 115 19.05 -10.86 13.46
N ASN A 116 18.84 -11.13 12.17
CA ASN A 116 18.36 -12.43 11.67
C ASN A 116 19.48 -13.47 11.50
N GLY A 117 20.73 -13.04 11.50
CA GLY A 117 21.89 -13.91 11.47
C GLY A 117 23.12 -13.26 12.13
N PRO A 118 24.28 -13.93 12.04
CA PRO A 118 25.49 -13.54 12.76
C PRO A 118 26.32 -12.47 12.05
N LEU A 119 26.01 -12.13 10.79
CA LEU A 119 26.81 -11.20 10.01
C LEU A 119 26.45 -9.75 10.38
N THR A 120 27.43 -8.98 10.82
CA THR A 120 27.21 -7.55 11.08
C THR A 120 27.18 -6.75 9.77
N PHE A 121 26.54 -5.58 9.81
CA PHE A 121 26.53 -4.65 8.67
C PHE A 121 27.95 -4.25 8.22
N ASP A 122 28.83 -3.98 9.18
CA ASP A 122 30.20 -3.53 8.89
C ASP A 122 31.05 -4.66 8.30
N GLU A 123 30.87 -5.92 8.72
CA GLU A 123 31.52 -7.07 8.08
C GLU A 123 31.06 -7.24 6.64
N ALA A 124 29.75 -7.15 6.38
CA ALA A 124 29.21 -7.21 5.02
C ALA A 124 29.78 -6.08 4.15
N TYR A 125 29.75 -4.84 4.65
CA TYR A 125 30.30 -3.66 3.99
C TYR A 125 31.79 -3.84 3.65
N ASN A 126 32.61 -4.26 4.62
CA ASN A 126 34.04 -4.43 4.42
C ASN A 126 34.36 -5.52 3.39
N SER A 127 33.55 -6.58 3.35
CA SER A 127 33.69 -7.65 2.36
C SER A 127 33.40 -7.13 0.94
N TYR A 128 32.28 -6.44 0.74
CA TYR A 128 31.95 -5.82 -0.56
C TYR A 128 32.95 -4.73 -0.95
N LYS A 129 33.48 -3.97 0.00
CA LYS A 129 34.48 -2.93 -0.25
C LYS A 129 35.76 -3.52 -0.84
N ALA A 130 36.28 -4.60 -0.25
CA ALA A 130 37.47 -5.26 -0.76
C ALA A 130 37.25 -5.79 -2.19
N ALA A 131 36.10 -6.40 -2.44
CA ALA A 131 35.73 -6.92 -3.76
C ALA A 131 35.56 -5.80 -4.81
N ALA A 132 34.88 -4.71 -4.47
CA ALA A 132 34.64 -3.58 -5.37
C ALA A 132 35.95 -2.88 -5.78
N ILE A 133 36.88 -2.68 -4.83
CA ILE A 133 38.19 -2.10 -5.12
C ILE A 133 38.99 -3.01 -6.07
N ALA A 134 38.94 -4.33 -5.88
CA ALA A 134 39.58 -5.29 -6.78
C ALA A 134 38.97 -5.23 -8.18
N ALA A 135 37.64 -5.13 -8.27
CA ALA A 135 36.92 -5.05 -9.54
C ALA A 135 37.27 -3.79 -10.35
N GLU A 136 37.24 -2.61 -9.73
CA GLU A 136 37.60 -1.36 -10.40
C GLU A 136 39.06 -1.34 -10.85
N LYS A 137 39.99 -1.83 -10.01
CA LYS A 137 41.42 -1.93 -10.36
C LYS A 137 41.68 -2.88 -11.53
N SER A 138 40.91 -3.96 -11.62
CA SER A 138 40.94 -4.90 -12.75
C SER A 138 40.29 -4.31 -14.00
N GLY A 139 39.58 -3.19 -13.84
CA GLY A 139 38.95 -2.38 -14.86
C GLY A 139 37.59 -2.90 -15.31
N ALA A 140 36.76 -3.36 -14.37
CA ALA A 140 35.33 -3.47 -14.63
C ALA A 140 34.76 -2.11 -15.11
N ASP A 141 33.77 -2.14 -15.99
CA ASP A 141 33.10 -0.94 -16.48
C ASP A 141 31.93 -0.53 -15.57
N LEU A 142 31.32 -1.50 -14.89
CA LEU A 142 30.23 -1.33 -13.93
C LEU A 142 30.19 -2.48 -12.91
N ALA A 143 29.46 -2.28 -11.83
CA ALA A 143 29.17 -3.31 -10.82
C ALA A 143 27.70 -3.74 -10.93
N ILE A 144 27.44 -5.04 -10.92
CA ILE A 144 26.11 -5.61 -10.75
C ILE A 144 26.10 -6.44 -9.47
N ILE A 145 25.22 -6.05 -8.53
CA ILE A 145 24.93 -6.81 -7.32
C ILE A 145 23.60 -7.51 -7.53
N GLU A 146 23.63 -8.80 -7.83
CA GLU A 146 22.46 -9.53 -8.31
C GLU A 146 21.91 -10.60 -7.37
N THR A 147 20.68 -11.02 -7.65
CA THR A 147 19.97 -12.05 -6.89
C THR A 147 19.82 -11.68 -5.41
N MET A 148 19.63 -10.41 -5.08
CA MET A 148 19.56 -9.96 -3.68
C MET A 148 18.20 -10.25 -3.06
N SER A 149 18.18 -10.72 -1.82
CA SER A 149 16.95 -11.06 -1.08
C SER A 149 16.83 -10.35 0.27
N ASP A 150 17.89 -9.66 0.70
CA ASP A 150 17.94 -8.83 1.90
C ASP A 150 18.36 -7.39 1.55
N LEU A 151 17.49 -6.42 1.80
CA LEU A 151 17.75 -5.01 1.54
C LEU A 151 18.85 -4.41 2.42
N TYR A 152 19.13 -5.01 3.58
CA TYR A 152 20.22 -4.51 4.43
C TYR A 152 21.60 -4.88 3.88
N GLU A 153 21.72 -6.09 3.32
CA GLU A 153 22.91 -6.51 2.59
C GLU A 153 23.12 -5.65 1.35
N VAL A 154 22.04 -5.35 0.61
CA VAL A 154 22.06 -4.40 -0.51
C VAL A 154 22.64 -3.06 -0.08
N LYS A 155 22.17 -2.50 1.05
CA LYS A 155 22.69 -1.22 1.56
C LYS A 155 24.18 -1.30 1.85
N ALA A 156 24.65 -2.37 2.49
CA ALA A 156 26.07 -2.58 2.74
C ALA A 156 26.88 -2.65 1.43
N ALA A 157 26.40 -3.40 0.44
CA ALA A 157 27.05 -3.55 -0.86
C ALA A 157 27.11 -2.22 -1.65
N VAL A 158 25.98 -1.54 -1.80
CA VAL A 158 25.89 -0.29 -2.57
C VAL A 158 26.74 0.81 -1.94
N LEU A 159 26.69 0.97 -0.61
CA LEU A 159 27.57 1.94 0.07
C LEU A 159 29.04 1.57 -0.09
N ALA A 160 29.40 0.29 0.02
CA ALA A 160 30.78 -0.16 -0.16
C ALA A 160 31.32 0.15 -1.57
N ILE A 161 30.51 -0.02 -2.60
CA ILE A 161 30.89 0.30 -3.98
C ILE A 161 31.02 1.81 -4.18
N LYS A 162 29.99 2.58 -3.81
CA LYS A 162 29.93 4.02 -4.08
C LYS A 162 30.93 4.84 -3.27
N GLU A 163 31.27 4.39 -2.06
CA GLU A 163 32.26 5.07 -1.20
C GLU A 163 33.71 4.79 -1.60
N ASN A 164 33.97 3.74 -2.40
CA ASN A 164 35.33 3.28 -2.66
C ASN A 164 35.66 3.13 -4.16
N THR A 165 34.70 3.34 -5.06
CA THR A 165 34.89 3.23 -6.52
C THR A 165 34.05 4.26 -7.27
N LYS A 166 34.26 4.38 -8.58
CA LYS A 166 33.43 5.18 -9.51
C LYS A 166 32.54 4.33 -10.41
N LEU A 167 32.42 3.03 -10.12
CA LEU A 167 31.63 2.11 -10.92
C LEU A 167 30.14 2.48 -10.83
N PRO A 168 29.42 2.59 -11.96
CA PRO A 168 27.97 2.57 -11.95
C PRO A 168 27.45 1.30 -11.28
N VAL A 169 26.40 1.42 -10.49
CA VAL A 169 25.85 0.33 -9.67
C VAL A 169 24.51 -0.11 -10.20
N ILE A 170 24.42 -1.38 -10.56
CA ILE A 170 23.18 -2.08 -10.91
C ILE A 170 22.83 -3.00 -9.76
N THR A 171 21.57 -3.03 -9.36
CA THR A 171 21.11 -3.95 -8.31
C THR A 171 19.84 -4.66 -8.72
N THR A 172 19.85 -6.00 -8.61
CA THR A 172 18.68 -6.82 -8.90
C THR A 172 18.23 -7.59 -7.67
N MET A 173 16.91 -7.65 -7.49
CA MET A 173 16.27 -8.39 -6.41
C MET A 173 15.69 -9.71 -6.92
N THR A 174 15.66 -10.73 -6.07
CA THR A 174 14.95 -11.99 -6.34
C THR A 174 13.70 -12.11 -5.48
N PHE A 175 12.62 -12.63 -6.07
CA PHE A 175 11.31 -12.76 -5.43
C PHE A 175 10.88 -14.21 -5.32
N GLN A 176 10.14 -14.51 -4.25
CA GLN A 176 9.38 -15.76 -4.10
C GLN A 176 8.04 -15.65 -4.87
N PRO A 177 7.31 -16.77 -5.09
CA PRO A 177 6.03 -16.76 -5.80
C PRO A 177 4.95 -15.83 -5.21
N ASN A 178 5.11 -15.41 -3.95
CA ASN A 178 4.23 -14.42 -3.30
C ASN A 178 4.64 -12.96 -3.58
N PHE A 179 5.54 -12.71 -4.53
CA PHE A 179 6.10 -11.40 -4.88
C PHE A 179 6.82 -10.68 -3.73
N ARG A 180 7.38 -11.44 -2.79
CA ARG A 180 8.20 -10.91 -1.68
C ARG A 180 9.60 -11.49 -1.68
N THR A 181 10.56 -10.70 -1.22
CA THR A 181 11.92 -11.15 -0.95
C THR A 181 11.96 -12.11 0.25
N LEU A 182 13.13 -12.69 0.55
CA LEU A 182 13.30 -13.58 1.70
C LEU A 182 12.98 -12.87 3.04
N THR A 183 13.35 -11.59 3.17
CA THR A 183 13.08 -10.76 4.35
C THR A 183 11.70 -10.09 4.32
N GLY A 184 10.87 -10.42 3.32
CA GLY A 184 9.47 -10.04 3.24
C GLY A 184 9.19 -8.71 2.55
N ALA A 185 10.17 -8.06 1.91
CA ALA A 185 9.95 -6.83 1.17
C ALA A 185 9.15 -7.09 -0.11
N ASP A 186 8.16 -6.24 -0.40
CA ASP A 186 7.45 -6.26 -1.69
C ASP A 186 8.20 -5.44 -2.76
N VAL A 187 7.71 -5.48 -4.00
CA VAL A 187 8.31 -4.77 -5.14
C VAL A 187 8.38 -3.26 -4.90
N LEU A 188 7.31 -2.64 -4.36
CA LEU A 188 7.29 -1.21 -4.04
C LEU A 188 8.39 -0.84 -3.05
N THR A 189 8.56 -1.65 -2.00
CA THR A 189 9.60 -1.44 -0.99
C THR A 189 10.99 -1.57 -1.58
N CYS A 190 11.22 -2.59 -2.42
CA CYS A 190 12.50 -2.77 -3.10
C CYS A 190 12.84 -1.58 -4.01
N VAL A 191 11.91 -1.14 -4.85
CA VAL A 191 12.11 0.02 -5.73
C VAL A 191 12.40 1.28 -4.92
N THR A 192 11.59 1.56 -3.90
CA THR A 192 11.76 2.74 -3.03
C THR A 192 13.14 2.75 -2.36
N TYR A 193 13.57 1.59 -1.86
CA TYR A 193 14.83 1.44 -1.15
C TYR A 193 16.02 1.61 -2.11
N LEU A 194 16.02 0.89 -3.23
CA LEU A 194 17.11 0.94 -4.23
C LEU A 194 17.30 2.35 -4.80
N GLU A 195 16.20 3.04 -5.13
CA GLU A 195 16.28 4.43 -5.58
C GLU A 195 16.83 5.37 -4.52
N SER A 196 16.49 5.14 -3.24
CA SER A 196 17.02 5.95 -2.14
C SER A 196 18.54 5.83 -2.00
N LEU A 197 19.10 4.66 -2.30
CA LEU A 197 20.56 4.46 -2.32
C LEU A 197 21.22 5.04 -3.58
N HIS A 198 20.42 5.60 -4.49
CA HIS A 198 20.85 6.15 -5.77
C HIS A 198 21.68 5.15 -6.58
N VAL A 199 21.15 3.94 -6.77
CA VAL A 199 21.66 3.00 -7.79
C VAL A 199 21.34 3.55 -9.20
N ASP A 200 22.14 3.19 -10.20
CA ASP A 200 21.98 3.67 -11.57
C ASP A 200 20.90 2.90 -12.34
N VAL A 201 20.76 1.61 -12.01
CA VAL A 201 19.74 0.71 -12.54
C VAL A 201 19.27 -0.20 -11.42
N LEU A 202 17.96 -0.38 -11.33
CA LEU A 202 17.35 -1.36 -10.45
C LEU A 202 16.63 -2.43 -11.28
N GLY A 203 16.40 -3.61 -10.71
CA GLY A 203 15.72 -4.64 -11.45
C GLY A 203 15.44 -5.90 -10.66
N PHE A 204 15.15 -6.95 -11.40
CA PHE A 204 14.92 -8.27 -10.85
C PHE A 204 15.54 -9.33 -11.75
N ASN A 205 15.96 -10.41 -11.12
CA ASN A 205 16.53 -11.56 -11.80
C ASN A 205 16.18 -12.84 -11.05
N CYS A 206 16.35 -13.97 -11.72
CA CYS A 206 15.98 -15.28 -11.19
C CYS A 206 14.50 -15.34 -10.77
N GLY A 207 14.13 -16.41 -10.06
CA GLY A 207 12.77 -16.66 -9.61
C GLY A 207 11.81 -17.12 -10.71
N GLY A 208 10.60 -17.43 -10.25
CA GLY A 208 9.31 -17.52 -10.93
C GLY A 208 9.13 -18.20 -12.29
N SER A 209 7.88 -18.11 -12.75
CA SER A 209 7.49 -18.36 -14.15
C SER A 209 7.54 -17.08 -14.97
N LEU A 210 7.49 -17.21 -16.32
CA LEU A 210 7.48 -16.06 -17.22
C LEU A 210 6.28 -15.11 -16.96
N GLU A 211 5.15 -15.64 -16.52
CA GLU A 211 3.97 -14.83 -16.14
C GLU A 211 4.22 -14.02 -14.87
N GLU A 212 4.86 -14.62 -13.87
CA GLU A 212 5.25 -13.92 -12.64
C GLU A 212 6.25 -12.81 -12.95
N ASP A 213 7.21 -13.06 -13.85
CA ASP A 213 8.20 -12.06 -14.28
C ASP A 213 7.56 -10.86 -14.98
N ILE A 214 6.53 -11.08 -15.80
CA ILE A 214 5.76 -9.99 -16.43
C ILE A 214 5.07 -9.14 -15.36
N GLU A 215 4.49 -9.76 -14.34
CA GLU A 215 3.84 -9.03 -13.25
C GLU A 215 4.84 -8.24 -12.40
N ILE A 216 6.01 -8.82 -12.10
CA ILE A 216 7.10 -8.12 -11.43
C ILE A 216 7.55 -6.92 -12.28
N ALA A 217 7.74 -7.09 -13.59
CA ALA A 217 8.08 -6.00 -14.50
C ALA A 217 7.05 -4.86 -14.47
N ASN A 218 5.75 -5.19 -14.48
CA ASN A 218 4.68 -4.20 -14.35
C ASN A 218 4.81 -3.40 -13.05
N GLN A 219 5.06 -4.05 -11.93
CA GLN A 219 5.20 -3.38 -10.63
C GLN A 219 6.47 -2.53 -10.54
N PHE A 220 7.61 -3.04 -11.02
CA PHE A 220 8.86 -2.26 -11.09
C PHE A 220 8.67 -1.01 -11.95
N CYS A 221 8.13 -1.16 -13.16
CA CYS A 221 7.87 -0.05 -14.07
C CYS A 221 6.75 0.87 -13.59
N LYS A 222 5.86 0.43 -12.69
CA LYS A 222 4.86 1.29 -12.04
C LYS A 222 5.51 2.24 -11.04
N TYR A 223 6.50 1.80 -10.28
CA TYR A 223 7.09 2.58 -9.19
C TYR A 223 8.42 3.27 -9.53
N SER A 224 9.23 2.70 -10.43
CA SER A 224 10.59 3.17 -10.72
C SER A 224 10.65 4.47 -11.53
N HIS A 225 11.45 5.42 -11.10
CA HIS A 225 11.83 6.65 -11.79
C HIS A 225 13.11 6.46 -12.62
N ILE A 226 13.92 5.46 -12.28
CA ILE A 226 15.14 5.09 -12.99
C ILE A 226 14.93 3.86 -13.90
N PRO A 227 15.87 3.54 -14.78
CA PRO A 227 15.76 2.39 -15.68
C PRO A 227 15.62 1.05 -14.95
N VAL A 228 14.84 0.15 -15.55
CA VAL A 228 14.58 -1.20 -15.01
C VAL A 228 15.30 -2.26 -15.84
N LEU A 229 15.93 -3.21 -15.14
CA LEU A 229 16.54 -4.43 -15.66
C LEU A 229 15.66 -5.66 -15.37
N SER A 230 15.51 -6.54 -16.37
CA SER A 230 14.87 -7.86 -16.21
C SER A 230 15.79 -8.97 -16.71
N GLN A 231 16.12 -9.93 -15.83
CA GLN A 231 16.91 -11.13 -16.13
C GLN A 231 16.23 -12.40 -15.58
N PRO A 232 15.08 -12.80 -16.13
CA PRO A 232 14.34 -13.95 -15.64
C PRO A 232 15.04 -15.27 -15.98
N ASN A 233 14.59 -16.34 -15.32
CA ASN A 233 14.98 -17.70 -15.67
C ASN A 233 14.33 -18.14 -16.99
N ALA A 234 14.86 -19.21 -17.61
CA ALA A 234 14.17 -19.92 -18.69
C ALA A 234 13.03 -20.82 -18.12
N GLY A 235 12.13 -20.19 -17.36
CA GLY A 235 11.07 -20.85 -16.59
C GLY A 235 11.55 -21.51 -15.30
N LEU A 236 10.62 -22.21 -14.64
CA LEU A 236 10.93 -22.97 -13.43
C LEU A 236 11.74 -24.22 -13.79
N PRO A 237 12.77 -24.58 -12.98
CA PRO A 237 13.54 -25.79 -13.21
C PRO A 237 12.71 -27.04 -12.91
N GLU A 238 12.87 -28.06 -13.74
CA GLU A 238 12.38 -29.40 -13.46
C GLU A 238 13.55 -30.35 -13.18
N VAL A 239 13.46 -31.12 -12.10
CA VAL A 239 14.47 -32.12 -11.77
C VAL A 239 14.27 -33.36 -12.65
N ILE A 240 15.12 -33.52 -13.66
CA ILE A 240 15.12 -34.69 -14.56
C ILE A 240 16.45 -35.41 -14.40
N ASN A 241 16.41 -36.67 -13.95
CA ASN A 241 17.61 -37.50 -13.68
C ASN A 241 18.61 -36.83 -12.70
N GLY A 242 18.09 -36.13 -11.68
CA GLY A 242 18.91 -35.43 -10.68
C GLY A 242 19.61 -34.18 -11.19
N LYS A 243 19.22 -33.67 -12.38
CA LYS A 243 19.69 -32.40 -12.93
C LYS A 243 18.52 -31.44 -13.11
N ASP A 244 18.77 -30.16 -12.83
CA ASP A 244 17.80 -29.11 -13.10
C ASP A 244 17.77 -28.82 -14.60
N VAL A 245 16.60 -29.03 -15.22
CA VAL A 245 16.35 -28.82 -16.64
C VAL A 245 15.30 -27.72 -16.80
N PHE A 246 15.67 -26.70 -17.57
CA PHE A 246 14.79 -25.59 -17.95
C PHE A 246 14.18 -25.88 -19.32
N LYS A 247 12.84 -25.84 -19.41
CA LYS A 247 12.10 -26.25 -20.62
C LYS A 247 11.70 -25.12 -21.54
N VAL A 248 11.73 -23.88 -21.08
CA VAL A 248 11.35 -22.72 -21.90
C VAL A 248 12.28 -22.63 -23.09
N THR A 249 11.70 -22.46 -24.27
CA THR A 249 12.43 -22.29 -25.53
C THR A 249 12.88 -20.84 -25.73
N PRO A 250 13.88 -20.59 -26.60
CA PRO A 250 14.27 -19.23 -27.00
C PRO A 250 13.10 -18.36 -27.49
N GLU A 251 12.16 -18.96 -28.23
CA GLU A 251 11.00 -18.25 -28.77
C GLU A 251 10.02 -17.85 -27.65
N GLU A 252 9.66 -18.79 -26.76
CA GLU A 252 8.80 -18.51 -25.60
C GLU A 252 9.40 -17.44 -24.68
N PHE A 253 10.71 -17.53 -24.40
CA PHE A 253 11.43 -16.54 -23.60
C PHE A 253 11.37 -15.16 -24.26
N SER A 254 11.69 -15.06 -25.56
CA SER A 254 11.65 -13.79 -26.30
C SER A 254 10.23 -13.19 -26.40
N ASN A 255 9.19 -14.03 -26.43
CA ASN A 255 7.79 -13.61 -26.38
C ASN A 255 7.42 -12.99 -25.03
N ALA A 256 7.90 -13.57 -23.93
CA ALA A 256 7.72 -12.98 -22.60
C ALA A 256 8.47 -11.64 -22.47
N GLN A 257 9.72 -11.58 -22.95
CA GLN A 257 10.53 -10.36 -22.90
C GLN A 257 9.92 -9.20 -23.72
N GLU A 258 9.26 -9.49 -24.84
CA GLU A 258 8.52 -8.47 -25.59
C GLU A 258 7.37 -7.86 -24.76
N LYS A 259 6.63 -8.67 -23.98
CA LYS A 259 5.60 -8.18 -23.07
C LYS A 259 6.20 -7.37 -21.91
N ILE A 260 7.36 -7.78 -21.40
CA ILE A 260 8.11 -7.04 -20.37
C ILE A 260 8.54 -5.66 -20.93
N LEU A 261 8.95 -5.58 -22.19
CA LEU A 261 9.26 -4.31 -22.86
C LEU A 261 8.04 -3.36 -22.91
N GLU A 262 6.84 -3.88 -23.17
CA GLU A 262 5.60 -3.08 -23.19
C GLU A 262 5.27 -2.43 -21.82
N SER A 263 5.76 -3.05 -20.74
CA SER A 263 5.64 -2.56 -19.37
C SER A 263 6.51 -1.32 -19.13
N GLY A 264 7.61 -1.16 -19.87
CA GLY A 264 8.54 -0.04 -19.78
C GLY A 264 9.97 -0.40 -19.38
N VAL A 265 10.30 -1.70 -19.29
CA VAL A 265 11.67 -2.18 -19.05
C VAL A 265 12.57 -1.77 -20.21
N SER A 266 13.81 -1.41 -19.89
CA SER A 266 14.78 -0.89 -20.88
C SER A 266 16.05 -1.70 -20.99
N ILE A 267 16.32 -2.59 -20.04
CA ILE A 267 17.51 -3.45 -20.03
C ILE A 267 17.04 -4.90 -19.81
N PHE A 268 17.58 -5.81 -20.60
CA PHE A 268 17.12 -7.19 -20.68
C PHE A 268 18.30 -8.15 -20.63
N GLY A 269 18.13 -9.32 -20.02
CA GLY A 269 19.11 -10.40 -20.07
C GLY A 269 18.46 -11.71 -19.66
N GLY A 270 19.27 -12.68 -19.24
CA GLY A 270 18.79 -13.97 -18.76
C GLY A 270 19.54 -14.45 -17.52
N CYS A 271 18.87 -15.24 -16.68
CA CYS A 271 19.48 -15.91 -15.53
C CYS A 271 19.57 -17.43 -15.78
N CYS A 272 19.13 -18.27 -14.84
CA CYS A 272 19.28 -19.71 -14.93
C CYS A 272 18.47 -20.31 -16.10
N GLY A 273 19.07 -21.24 -16.82
CA GLY A 273 18.47 -21.91 -17.97
C GLY A 273 18.67 -21.19 -19.30
N THR A 274 18.99 -19.89 -19.29
CA THR A 274 19.13 -19.09 -20.52
C THR A 274 20.47 -19.35 -21.23
N THR A 275 20.43 -19.44 -22.57
CA THR A 275 21.58 -19.79 -23.43
C THR A 275 21.86 -18.69 -24.46
N PRO A 276 22.98 -18.74 -25.20
CA PRO A 276 23.20 -17.83 -26.33
C PRO A 276 22.06 -17.81 -27.35
N ASP A 277 21.37 -18.93 -27.58
CA ASP A 277 20.19 -18.95 -28.46
C ASP A 277 19.04 -18.10 -27.91
N HIS A 278 18.79 -18.15 -26.59
CA HIS A 278 17.77 -17.31 -25.94
C HIS A 278 18.11 -15.82 -26.09
N ILE A 279 19.37 -15.46 -25.81
CA ILE A 279 19.85 -14.07 -25.90
C ILE A 279 19.79 -13.57 -27.34
N LYS A 280 20.17 -14.41 -28.32
CA LYS A 280 20.10 -14.07 -29.74
C LYS A 280 18.67 -13.81 -30.19
N THR A 281 17.75 -14.75 -29.94
CA THR A 281 16.33 -14.59 -30.32
C THR A 281 15.72 -13.36 -29.64
N MET A 282 16.03 -13.11 -28.36
CA MET A 282 15.58 -11.91 -27.65
C MET A 282 16.13 -10.63 -28.28
N THR A 283 17.43 -10.57 -28.56
CA THR A 283 18.09 -9.37 -29.11
C THR A 283 17.57 -9.04 -30.51
N GLU A 284 17.49 -10.04 -31.40
CA GLU A 284 16.93 -9.88 -32.75
C GLU A 284 15.49 -9.36 -32.70
N LYS A 285 14.69 -9.84 -31.74
CA LYS A 285 13.29 -9.46 -31.61
C LYS A 285 13.08 -8.06 -31.02
N LEU A 286 13.90 -7.67 -30.03
CA LEU A 286 13.69 -6.42 -29.28
C LEU A 286 14.50 -5.23 -29.80
N SER A 287 15.60 -5.45 -30.51
CA SER A 287 16.51 -4.38 -30.97
C SER A 287 15.83 -3.32 -31.85
N GLU A 288 14.82 -3.70 -32.64
CA GLU A 288 14.06 -2.76 -33.49
C GLU A 288 12.89 -2.06 -32.77
N LYS A 289 12.62 -2.42 -31.50
CA LYS A 289 11.48 -1.89 -30.74
C LYS A 289 11.85 -0.58 -30.06
N LYS A 290 10.90 0.36 -30.04
CA LYS A 290 11.05 1.64 -29.34
C LYS A 290 10.70 1.47 -27.86
N LEU A 291 11.58 1.96 -26.99
CA LEU A 291 11.29 2.05 -25.56
C LEU A 291 10.14 3.03 -25.28
N LYS A 292 9.25 2.62 -24.38
CA LYS A 292 8.14 3.45 -23.91
C LYS A 292 8.70 4.57 -23.03
N ALA A 293 8.19 5.80 -23.21
CA ALA A 293 8.54 6.88 -22.31
C ALA A 293 7.96 6.58 -20.91
N SER A 294 8.79 6.67 -19.88
CA SER A 294 8.33 6.61 -18.49
C SER A 294 7.39 7.80 -18.24
N LYS A 295 6.24 7.54 -17.60
CA LYS A 295 5.35 8.61 -17.15
C LYS A 295 6.00 9.28 -15.93
N GLU A 296 5.87 10.60 -15.81
CA GLU A 296 6.30 11.29 -14.60
C GLU A 296 5.50 10.79 -13.39
N LYS A 297 6.22 10.53 -12.30
CA LYS A 297 5.71 9.99 -11.05
C LYS A 297 6.11 10.93 -9.92
N PHE A 298 5.14 11.23 -9.07
CA PHE A 298 5.23 12.26 -8.04
C PHE A 298 4.88 11.74 -6.64
N GLN A 299 4.73 10.43 -6.48
CA GLN A 299 4.44 9.84 -5.18
C GLN A 299 5.67 9.91 -4.27
N SER A 300 5.44 10.30 -3.02
CA SER A 300 6.46 10.25 -1.97
C SER A 300 6.33 8.98 -1.17
N PHE A 301 7.44 8.27 -0.97
CA PHE A 301 7.50 7.04 -0.21
C PHE A 301 8.59 7.11 0.86
N ILE A 302 8.27 6.59 2.05
CA ILE A 302 9.19 6.34 3.17
C ILE A 302 9.08 4.85 3.48
N CYS A 303 10.20 4.16 3.69
CA CYS A 303 10.16 2.71 3.91
C CYS A 303 11.10 2.25 5.01
N SER A 304 10.71 1.14 5.64
CA SER A 304 11.60 0.26 6.38
C SER A 304 12.05 -0.89 5.48
N TYR A 305 12.68 -1.90 6.07
CA TYR A 305 13.17 -3.08 5.37
C TYR A 305 12.09 -3.91 4.66
N ASN A 306 10.80 -3.82 5.03
CA ASN A 306 9.74 -4.57 4.35
C ASN A 306 8.37 -3.87 4.27
N LYS A 307 8.27 -2.62 4.71
CA LYS A 307 7.03 -1.85 4.68
C LYS A 307 7.29 -0.46 4.12
N THR A 308 6.44 -0.06 3.18
CA THR A 308 6.47 1.28 2.58
C THR A 308 5.21 2.05 2.94
N VAL A 309 5.39 3.32 3.28
CA VAL A 309 4.33 4.29 3.54
C VAL A 309 4.38 5.35 2.45
N GLN A 310 3.29 5.49 1.70
CA GLN A 310 3.09 6.62 0.81
C GLN A 310 2.54 7.81 1.61
N ALA A 311 3.13 9.00 1.43
CA ALA A 311 2.59 10.22 2.01
C ALA A 311 1.84 11.03 0.94
N GLY A 312 0.59 11.39 1.22
CA GLY A 312 -0.24 12.20 0.32
C GLY A 312 -0.70 11.47 -0.94
N GLY A 313 -1.20 12.24 -1.91
CA GLY A 313 -1.78 11.69 -3.14
C GLY A 313 -3.07 10.92 -2.88
N THR A 314 -3.24 9.76 -3.50
CA THR A 314 -4.47 8.95 -3.42
C THR A 314 -4.68 8.28 -2.06
N VAL A 315 -3.64 8.12 -1.24
CA VAL A 315 -3.76 7.53 0.11
C VAL A 315 -4.08 8.55 1.20
N GLY A 316 -3.94 9.84 0.89
CA GLY A 316 -4.19 10.93 1.84
C GLY A 316 -3.07 11.14 2.88
N PRO A 317 -3.38 11.89 3.95
CA PRO A 317 -2.41 12.23 4.99
C PRO A 317 -1.99 11.02 5.85
N VAL A 318 -0.75 11.02 6.32
CA VAL A 318 -0.20 10.00 7.24
C VAL A 318 0.11 10.56 8.61
N ILE A 319 0.11 9.69 9.63
CA ILE A 319 0.42 10.04 11.02
C ILE A 319 1.85 9.64 11.37
N ILE A 320 2.61 10.60 11.89
CA ILE A 320 3.94 10.41 12.48
C ILE A 320 3.78 10.49 14.01
N GLY A 321 4.10 9.41 14.72
CA GLY A 321 3.98 9.36 16.18
C GLY A 321 5.09 10.13 16.88
N GLU A 322 4.75 11.14 17.70
CA GLU A 322 5.69 12.09 18.34
C GLU A 322 6.25 11.67 19.71
N ARG A 323 5.91 10.47 20.20
CA ARG A 323 6.07 10.17 21.64
C ARG A 323 7.48 9.76 22.05
N ILE A 324 8.28 9.19 21.16
CA ILE A 324 9.71 8.88 21.40
C ILE A 324 10.51 10.18 21.25
N ASN A 325 10.35 11.06 22.24
CA ASN A 325 11.00 12.37 22.30
C ASN A 325 11.06 12.82 23.76
N PRO A 326 12.27 13.07 24.32
CA PRO A 326 12.45 13.44 25.73
C PRO A 326 11.97 14.85 26.07
N THR A 327 11.74 15.72 25.09
CA THR A 327 11.37 17.12 25.30
C THR A 327 10.05 17.24 26.07
N GLY A 328 10.13 17.81 27.29
CA GLY A 328 8.97 17.95 28.18
C GLY A 328 8.42 16.64 28.78
N LYS A 329 9.03 15.48 28.52
CA LYS A 329 8.53 14.15 28.96
C LYS A 329 9.47 13.49 29.97
N LYS A 330 9.17 13.62 31.27
CA LYS A 330 10.01 13.12 32.37
C LYS A 330 10.37 11.62 32.25
N LYS A 331 9.39 10.75 31.97
CA LYS A 331 9.61 9.29 31.85
C LYS A 331 10.58 8.93 30.71
N CYS A 332 10.44 9.58 29.55
CA CYS A 332 11.32 9.35 28.41
C CYS A 332 12.76 9.82 28.71
N LYS A 333 12.91 10.96 29.41
CA LYS A 333 14.23 11.41 29.88
C LYS A 333 14.90 10.39 30.80
N GLU A 334 14.17 9.89 31.80
CA GLU A 334 14.67 8.88 32.75
C GLU A 334 15.03 7.58 32.04
N ALA A 335 14.22 7.15 31.08
CA ALA A 335 14.49 5.96 30.27
C ALA A 335 15.79 6.09 29.46
N LEU A 336 15.98 7.20 28.74
CA LEU A 336 17.21 7.44 27.97
C LEU A 336 18.45 7.53 28.88
N GLN A 337 18.36 8.19 30.02
CA GLN A 337 19.47 8.28 30.99
C GLN A 337 19.86 6.90 31.56
N ASN A 338 18.87 6.04 31.78
CA ASN A 338 19.08 4.69 32.31
C ASN A 338 19.35 3.64 31.21
N ASN A 339 19.45 4.04 29.93
CA ASN A 339 19.57 3.12 28.78
C ASN A 339 18.44 2.08 28.71
N ASP A 340 17.23 2.44 29.12
CA ASP A 340 16.04 1.59 29.06
C ASP A 340 15.45 1.56 27.64
N MET A 341 15.98 0.65 26.81
CA MET A 341 15.47 0.43 25.45
C MET A 341 14.09 -0.23 25.42
N GLN A 342 13.68 -0.91 26.49
CA GLN A 342 12.36 -1.52 26.57
C GLN A 342 11.28 -0.44 26.58
N PHE A 343 11.51 0.66 27.30
CA PHE A 343 10.61 1.82 27.26
C PHE A 343 10.42 2.37 25.82
N ILE A 344 11.48 2.43 25.02
CA ILE A 344 11.41 2.90 23.63
C ILE A 344 10.59 1.95 22.76
N ILE A 345 10.78 0.63 22.95
CA ILE A 345 10.01 -0.42 22.27
C ILE A 345 8.52 -0.34 22.65
N ASP A 346 8.21 -0.18 23.93
CA ASP A 346 6.83 -0.09 24.43
C ASP A 346 6.12 1.17 23.90
N GLU A 347 6.85 2.29 23.82
CA GLU A 347 6.34 3.54 23.26
C GLU A 347 6.16 3.46 21.73
N ALA A 348 7.01 2.71 21.03
CA ALA A 348 6.81 2.39 19.61
C ALA A 348 5.55 1.53 19.40
N ASP A 349 5.39 0.45 20.17
CA ASP A 349 4.22 -0.44 20.11
C ASP A 349 2.91 0.32 20.35
N SER A 350 2.87 1.11 21.42
CA SER A 350 1.69 1.91 21.78
C SER A 350 1.26 2.87 20.66
N GLN A 351 2.23 3.52 20.02
CA GLN A 351 1.96 4.45 18.94
C GLN A 351 1.50 3.76 17.66
N ILE A 352 2.13 2.63 17.29
CA ILE A 352 1.73 1.82 16.13
C ILE A 352 0.29 1.33 16.31
N ASN A 353 -0.02 0.77 17.48
CA ASN A 353 -1.37 0.29 17.81
C ASN A 353 -2.40 1.42 17.87
N SER A 354 -1.97 2.66 18.10
CA SER A 354 -2.82 3.86 18.06
C SER A 354 -2.99 4.46 16.66
N GLY A 355 -2.34 3.88 15.63
CA GLY A 355 -2.49 4.30 14.22
C GLY A 355 -1.34 5.15 13.66
N ALA A 356 -0.16 5.14 14.30
CA ALA A 356 1.03 5.74 13.70
C ALA A 356 1.48 4.96 12.46
N HIS A 357 1.71 5.68 11.36
CA HIS A 357 2.21 5.13 10.10
C HIS A 357 3.74 5.19 10.05
N ILE A 358 4.31 6.22 10.68
CA ILE A 358 5.74 6.49 10.83
C ILE A 358 5.99 6.82 12.31
N LEU A 359 7.17 6.50 12.84
CA LEU A 359 7.56 6.87 14.20
C LEU A 359 8.65 7.94 14.18
N ASP A 360 8.42 9.06 14.84
CA ASP A 360 9.46 10.04 15.14
C ASP A 360 10.35 9.51 16.27
N VAL A 361 11.67 9.53 16.07
CA VAL A 361 12.66 9.11 17.05
C VAL A 361 13.63 10.25 17.29
N ASN A 362 13.42 10.95 18.41
CA ASN A 362 14.31 11.97 18.93
C ASN A 362 14.86 11.50 20.28
N VAL A 363 16.19 11.52 20.44
CA VAL A 363 16.86 11.18 21.70
C VAL A 363 17.68 12.34 22.27
N GLY A 364 17.49 13.56 21.75
CA GLY A 364 18.23 14.75 22.12
C GLY A 364 18.04 15.10 23.58
N LEU A 365 19.07 14.82 24.40
CA LEU A 365 19.05 15.06 25.84
C LEU A 365 20.44 15.51 26.32
N PRO A 366 20.54 16.63 27.07
CA PRO A 366 21.82 17.02 27.66
C PRO A 366 22.36 15.94 28.61
N GLY A 367 23.65 15.64 28.47
CA GLY A 367 24.37 14.71 29.36
C GLY A 367 24.41 13.24 28.89
N ILE A 368 23.89 12.92 27.71
CA ILE A 368 24.07 11.60 27.08
C ILE A 368 24.85 11.73 25.77
N ASN A 369 25.43 10.62 25.30
CA ASN A 369 25.99 10.54 23.95
C ASN A 369 24.84 10.32 22.95
N GLU A 370 24.36 11.41 22.35
CA GLU A 370 23.21 11.37 21.41
C GLU A 370 23.46 10.41 20.24
N LYS A 371 24.69 10.39 19.70
CA LYS A 371 25.08 9.55 18.57
C LYS A 371 24.93 8.06 18.86
N GLU A 372 25.45 7.60 20.01
CA GLU A 372 25.35 6.20 20.43
C GLU A 372 23.91 5.83 20.82
N MET A 373 23.23 6.71 21.57
CA MET A 373 21.86 6.50 22.01
C MET A 373 20.89 6.41 20.82
N MET A 374 21.06 7.28 19.82
CA MET A 374 20.21 7.30 18.63
C MET A 374 20.34 5.99 17.86
N LEU A 375 21.57 5.52 17.65
CA LEU A 375 21.80 4.25 16.98
C LEU A 375 21.19 3.08 17.76
N GLN A 376 21.34 3.05 19.09
CA GLN A 376 20.73 2.02 19.93
C GLN A 376 19.20 2.04 19.86
N ALA A 377 18.58 3.22 19.93
CA ALA A 377 17.13 3.37 19.83
C ALA A 377 16.61 2.89 18.46
N VAL A 378 17.24 3.32 17.36
CA VAL A 378 16.87 2.92 15.99
C VAL A 378 17.05 1.42 15.77
N LYS A 379 18.19 0.83 16.20
CA LYS A 379 18.42 -0.62 16.12
C LYS A 379 17.38 -1.41 16.92
N SER A 380 17.05 -0.94 18.13
CA SER A 380 16.04 -1.57 18.99
C SER A 380 14.65 -1.54 18.34
N VAL A 381 14.23 -0.41 17.78
CA VAL A 381 12.92 -0.25 17.13
C VAL A 381 12.85 -1.07 15.83
N GLN A 382 13.83 -0.97 14.93
CA GLN A 382 13.80 -1.66 13.63
C GLN A 382 13.93 -3.19 13.76
N LYS A 383 14.48 -3.69 14.88
CA LYS A 383 14.57 -5.12 15.18
C LYS A 383 13.19 -5.72 15.49
N VAL A 384 12.29 -4.94 16.07
CA VAL A 384 10.97 -5.41 16.53
C VAL A 384 9.86 -5.01 15.56
N PHE A 385 9.93 -3.80 15.01
CA PHE A 385 8.87 -3.23 14.19
C PHE A 385 9.37 -2.95 12.77
N ASN A 386 8.46 -3.11 11.81
CA ASN A 386 8.68 -2.71 10.43
C ASN A 386 8.10 -1.32 10.11
N THR A 387 7.68 -0.55 11.10
CA THR A 387 7.18 0.80 10.87
C THR A 387 8.34 1.71 10.43
N PRO A 388 8.22 2.46 9.31
CA PRO A 388 9.25 3.40 8.91
C PRO A 388 9.52 4.48 9.97
N LEU A 389 10.74 5.00 10.00
CA LEU A 389 11.18 5.94 11.02
C LEU A 389 11.43 7.33 10.44
N GLN A 390 11.05 8.34 11.21
CA GLN A 390 11.54 9.69 11.10
C GLN A 390 12.70 9.86 12.08
N ILE A 391 13.90 10.15 11.57
CA ILE A 391 15.12 10.32 12.37
C ILE A 391 15.23 11.80 12.73
N ASP A 392 15.06 12.14 14.01
CA ASP A 392 14.97 13.52 14.50
C ASP A 392 16.20 13.90 15.34
N SER A 393 17.06 14.76 14.77
CA SER A 393 18.23 15.34 15.44
C SER A 393 18.62 16.68 14.80
N SER A 394 19.16 17.60 15.61
CA SER A 394 19.76 18.85 15.12
C SER A 394 21.22 18.68 14.67
N GLU A 395 21.86 17.58 15.04
CA GLU A 395 23.29 17.36 14.82
C GLU A 395 23.53 16.50 13.58
N SER A 396 24.24 17.04 12.58
CA SER A 396 24.45 16.36 11.30
C SER A 396 25.26 15.07 11.41
N ASP A 397 26.16 14.97 12.40
CA ASP A 397 26.97 13.77 12.64
C ASP A 397 26.15 12.62 13.27
N VAL A 398 25.13 12.94 14.06
CA VAL A 398 24.14 11.97 14.57
C VAL A 398 23.27 11.46 13.43
N LEU A 399 22.82 12.34 12.53
CA LEU A 399 22.07 11.97 11.33
C LEU A 399 22.89 11.06 10.41
N GLU A 400 24.12 11.47 10.05
CA GLU A 400 25.04 10.69 9.21
C GLU A 400 25.24 9.27 9.76
N TYR A 401 25.56 9.19 11.04
CA TYR A 401 25.84 7.91 11.69
C TYR A 401 24.61 7.01 11.74
N THR A 402 23.45 7.57 12.02
CA THR A 402 22.19 6.82 12.10
C THR A 402 21.73 6.35 10.72
N LEU A 403 21.81 7.23 9.70
CA LEU A 403 21.41 6.92 8.32
C LEU A 403 22.23 5.79 7.71
N ARG A 404 23.51 5.64 8.08
CA ARG A 404 24.34 4.51 7.64
C ARG A 404 23.73 3.16 8.03
N TYR A 405 23.17 3.04 9.23
CA TYR A 405 22.68 1.76 9.78
C TYR A 405 21.16 1.59 9.71
N TYR A 406 20.41 2.65 9.43
CA TYR A 406 18.96 2.53 9.27
C TYR A 406 18.61 1.65 8.07
N ASN A 407 17.83 0.60 8.30
CA ASN A 407 17.42 -0.33 7.25
C ASN A 407 16.13 0.15 6.56
N GLY A 408 16.24 1.18 5.73
CA GLY A 408 15.10 1.80 5.03
C GLY A 408 15.45 3.14 4.38
N LYS A 409 14.44 3.75 3.74
CA LYS A 409 14.44 5.16 3.32
C LYS A 409 13.81 5.98 4.45
N ALA A 410 14.64 6.65 5.25
CA ALA A 410 14.20 7.45 6.39
C ALA A 410 13.50 8.75 5.97
N LEU A 411 12.68 9.31 6.87
CA LEU A 411 12.33 10.72 6.85
C LEU A 411 13.26 11.47 7.80
N VAL A 412 14.09 12.37 7.29
CA VAL A 412 15.10 13.08 8.10
C VAL A 412 14.52 14.38 8.62
N ASN A 413 14.46 14.53 9.95
CA ASN A 413 13.99 15.71 10.65
C ASN A 413 15.17 16.38 11.38
N SER A 414 15.72 17.50 10.91
CA SER A 414 15.30 18.28 9.73
C SER A 414 16.46 19.04 9.09
N VAL A 415 16.16 19.61 7.92
CA VAL A 415 16.91 20.71 7.32
C VAL A 415 16.12 22.01 7.49
N ASN A 416 16.79 23.16 7.45
CA ASN A 416 16.15 24.46 7.39
C ASN A 416 16.78 25.33 6.28
N GLY A 417 16.21 26.50 6.04
CA GLY A 417 16.63 27.42 4.97
C GLY A 417 17.96 28.15 5.21
N LYS A 418 18.68 27.89 6.31
CA LYS A 418 20.04 28.43 6.50
C LYS A 418 21.02 27.68 5.59
N GLN A 419 21.86 28.42 4.87
CA GLN A 419 22.79 27.80 3.91
C GLN A 419 23.73 26.77 4.58
N GLU A 420 24.28 27.10 5.75
CA GLU A 420 25.18 26.19 6.49
C GLU A 420 24.53 24.84 6.84
N VAL A 421 23.22 24.84 7.14
CA VAL A 421 22.49 23.62 7.49
C VAL A 421 22.21 22.80 6.22
N MET A 422 21.80 23.44 5.14
CA MET A 422 21.59 22.79 3.84
C MET A 422 22.87 22.12 3.32
N ASP A 423 24.00 22.82 3.41
CA ASP A 423 25.32 22.32 2.97
C ASP A 423 25.80 21.12 3.80
N LYS A 424 25.32 20.95 5.05
CA LYS A 424 25.62 19.80 5.90
C LYS A 424 24.65 18.63 5.66
N VAL A 425 23.36 18.90 5.50
CA VAL A 425 22.31 17.86 5.47
C VAL A 425 22.09 17.27 4.08
N PHE A 426 22.03 18.08 3.02
CA PHE A 426 21.74 17.56 1.67
C PHE A 426 22.75 16.54 1.14
N PRO A 427 24.08 16.67 1.39
CA PRO A 427 25.02 15.60 1.04
C PRO A 427 24.68 14.26 1.70
N LEU A 428 24.22 14.27 2.96
CA LEU A 428 23.86 13.04 3.68
C LEU A 428 22.67 12.34 3.02
N ILE A 429 21.67 13.11 2.58
CA ILE A 429 20.49 12.58 1.87
C ILE A 429 20.88 12.00 0.53
N LYS A 430 21.73 12.70 -0.23
CA LYS A 430 22.26 12.21 -1.51
C LYS A 430 23.11 10.95 -1.35
N HIS A 431 23.78 10.78 -0.20
CA HIS A 431 24.69 9.67 0.03
C HIS A 431 24.00 8.42 0.60
N TYR A 432 23.19 8.59 1.65
CA TYR A 432 22.54 7.48 2.36
C TYR A 432 21.09 7.23 1.95
N GLY A 433 20.50 8.16 1.20
CA GLY A 433 19.08 8.18 0.87
C GLY A 433 18.21 8.75 1.99
N GLY A 434 17.03 9.24 1.61
CA GLY A 434 16.03 9.72 2.55
C GLY A 434 15.07 10.72 1.92
N ALA A 435 13.93 10.92 2.57
CA ALA A 435 13.13 12.13 2.39
C ALA A 435 13.51 13.14 3.49
N ILE A 436 13.25 14.42 3.26
CA ILE A 436 13.61 15.49 4.21
C ILE A 436 12.41 16.26 4.72
N VAL A 437 12.41 16.55 6.02
CA VAL A 437 11.58 17.59 6.63
C VAL A 437 12.34 18.91 6.53
N ALA A 438 11.76 19.86 5.81
CA ALA A 438 12.34 21.16 5.50
C ALA A 438 11.59 22.27 6.23
N LEU A 439 12.20 22.78 7.30
CA LEU A 439 11.64 23.85 8.12
C LEU A 439 11.80 25.22 7.43
N CYS A 440 10.72 25.99 7.35
CA CYS A 440 10.72 27.38 6.84
C CYS A 440 11.38 28.40 7.80
N ILE A 441 12.61 28.12 8.22
CA ILE A 441 13.46 28.99 9.06
C ILE A 441 14.71 29.33 8.25
N ASP A 442 15.07 30.60 8.11
CA ASP A 442 16.29 31.01 7.42
C ASP A 442 17.27 31.72 8.37
N GLU A 443 18.22 32.47 7.81
CA GLU A 443 19.22 33.23 8.56
C GLU A 443 18.58 34.32 9.46
N ASP A 444 17.44 34.88 9.03
CA ASP A 444 16.69 35.92 9.76
C ASP A 444 15.66 35.33 10.74
N GLY A 445 15.51 33.99 10.75
CA GLY A 445 14.63 33.26 11.65
C GLY A 445 13.32 32.86 11.00
N ILE A 446 12.22 32.96 11.76
CA ILE A 446 10.89 32.54 11.30
C ILE A 446 10.14 33.76 10.75
N SER A 447 9.78 33.72 9.48
CA SER A 447 8.91 34.75 8.90
C SER A 447 7.52 34.74 9.57
N PRO A 448 7.00 35.91 10.00
CA PRO A 448 5.67 36.02 10.57
C PRO A 448 4.56 35.91 9.50
N THR A 449 4.88 36.05 8.21
CA THR A 449 3.91 35.98 7.10
C THR A 449 4.04 34.71 6.28
N ALA A 450 2.93 34.27 5.68
CA ALA A 450 2.89 33.14 4.76
C ALA A 450 3.83 33.32 3.56
N GLU A 451 3.88 34.53 2.97
CA GLU A 451 4.72 34.81 1.80
C GLU A 451 6.21 34.69 2.13
N GLY A 452 6.65 35.12 3.31
CA GLY A 452 8.05 34.95 3.70
C GLY A 452 8.39 33.47 3.91
N ARG A 453 7.49 32.68 4.51
CA ARG A 453 7.69 31.22 4.65
C ARG A 453 7.74 30.51 3.29
N VAL A 454 6.93 30.94 2.34
CA VAL A 454 6.95 30.46 0.94
C VAL A 454 8.31 30.75 0.30
N LYS A 455 8.88 31.95 0.48
CA LYS A 455 10.21 32.28 -0.05
C LYS A 455 11.31 31.37 0.52
N VAL A 456 11.25 31.06 1.82
CA VAL A 456 12.20 30.11 2.43
C VAL A 456 12.03 28.71 1.85
N ALA A 457 10.81 28.22 1.71
CA ALA A 457 10.55 26.92 1.09
C ALA A 457 11.07 26.87 -0.36
N GLU A 458 10.87 27.93 -1.13
CA GLU A 458 11.42 28.06 -2.49
C GLU A 458 12.94 28.01 -2.49
N LYS A 459 13.61 28.74 -1.58
CA LYS A 459 15.07 28.68 -1.43
C LYS A 459 15.54 27.23 -1.20
N ILE A 460 14.92 26.52 -0.27
CA ILE A 460 15.24 25.12 0.04
C ILE A 460 15.05 24.22 -1.19
N ILE A 461 13.93 24.35 -1.91
CA ILE A 461 13.65 23.54 -3.10
C ILE A 461 14.71 23.76 -4.19
N HIS A 462 15.07 25.02 -4.46
CA HIS A 462 16.10 25.34 -5.46
C HIS A 462 17.48 24.83 -5.04
N GLU A 463 17.80 24.87 -3.75
CA GLU A 463 19.07 24.37 -3.24
C GLU A 463 19.14 22.84 -3.30
N ALA A 464 18.08 22.15 -2.86
CA ALA A 464 17.96 20.70 -2.90
C ALA A 464 18.11 20.13 -4.32
N ALA A 465 17.62 20.85 -5.34
CA ALA A 465 17.77 20.47 -6.74
C ALA A 465 19.24 20.38 -7.19
N LYS A 466 20.15 21.18 -6.61
CA LYS A 466 21.59 21.11 -6.92
C LYS A 466 22.23 19.80 -6.45
N TYR A 467 21.63 19.15 -5.46
CA TYR A 467 22.04 17.85 -4.92
C TYR A 467 21.24 16.69 -5.52
N GLU A 468 20.45 16.95 -6.58
CA GLU A 468 19.59 15.96 -7.24
C GLU A 468 18.52 15.35 -6.32
N ILE A 469 18.10 16.09 -5.29
CA ILE A 469 16.99 15.70 -4.41
C ILE A 469 15.69 16.10 -5.10
N PRO A 470 14.79 15.15 -5.45
CA PRO A 470 13.57 15.47 -6.16
C PRO A 470 12.54 16.12 -5.23
N ILE A 471 11.71 17.03 -5.75
CA ILE A 471 10.67 17.73 -4.99
C ILE A 471 9.75 16.78 -4.22
N ARG A 472 9.46 15.60 -4.78
CA ARG A 472 8.63 14.58 -4.13
C ARG A 472 9.19 14.07 -2.79
N ASP A 473 10.50 14.18 -2.57
CA ASP A 473 11.16 13.76 -1.33
C ASP A 473 11.33 14.92 -0.34
N ILE A 474 10.72 16.08 -0.61
CA ILE A 474 10.75 17.27 0.24
C ILE A 474 9.39 17.46 0.94
N PHE A 475 9.43 17.41 2.27
CA PHE A 475 8.29 17.67 3.17
C PHE A 475 8.47 19.04 3.80
N ILE A 476 7.75 20.05 3.33
CA ILE A 476 7.84 21.40 3.87
C ILE A 476 7.08 21.50 5.19
N ASP A 477 7.77 21.91 6.25
CA ASP A 477 7.18 22.38 7.50
C ASP A 477 7.12 23.91 7.50
N THR A 478 5.89 24.42 7.34
CA THR A 478 5.61 25.87 7.34
C THR A 478 5.55 26.46 8.76
N LEU A 479 5.95 25.70 9.76
CA LEU A 479 6.10 26.02 11.18
C LEU A 479 4.79 26.33 11.88
N THR A 480 4.45 25.49 12.84
CA THR A 480 3.35 25.72 13.77
C THR A 480 3.83 26.57 14.94
N LEU A 481 3.45 27.85 14.96
CA LEU A 481 3.74 28.75 16.08
C LEU A 481 2.65 28.66 17.16
N THR A 482 3.03 28.88 18.41
CA THR A 482 2.12 28.81 19.55
C THR A 482 1.13 29.98 19.55
N VAL A 483 -0.18 29.67 19.53
CA VAL A 483 -1.24 30.68 19.40
C VAL A 483 -1.34 31.61 20.61
N SER A 484 -0.90 31.18 21.79
CA SER A 484 -0.95 31.98 23.03
C SER A 484 0.00 33.19 23.01
N SER A 485 1.11 33.11 22.27
CA SER A 485 2.06 34.21 22.10
C SER A 485 1.98 34.86 20.71
N GLU A 486 1.67 34.08 19.66
CA GLU A 486 1.77 34.50 18.25
C GLU A 486 0.42 34.37 17.52
N GLN A 487 -0.66 34.87 18.12
CA GLN A 487 -2.03 34.64 17.64
C GLN A 487 -2.24 35.02 16.16
N LYS A 488 -1.65 36.14 15.70
CA LYS A 488 -1.77 36.60 14.30
C LYS A 488 -1.06 35.68 13.30
N ALA A 489 -0.02 34.97 13.72
CA ALA A 489 0.76 34.09 12.87
C ALA A 489 0.19 32.65 12.80
N SER A 490 -0.78 32.31 13.67
CA SER A 490 -1.35 30.96 13.77
C SER A 490 -1.97 30.43 12.47
N LEU A 491 -2.61 31.30 11.67
CA LEU A 491 -3.19 30.91 10.37
C LEU A 491 -2.24 31.13 9.19
N GLU A 492 -1.10 31.79 9.38
CA GLU A 492 -0.11 31.99 8.32
C GLU A 492 0.54 30.67 7.89
N THR A 493 0.64 29.71 8.81
CA THR A 493 1.04 28.31 8.53
C THR A 493 0.12 27.69 7.48
N VAL A 494 -1.19 27.72 7.71
CA VAL A 494 -2.22 27.14 6.82
C VAL A 494 -2.25 27.87 5.47
N LYS A 495 -2.10 29.20 5.46
CA LYS A 495 -2.01 29.99 4.22
C LYS A 495 -0.78 29.62 3.39
N ALA A 496 0.38 29.48 4.01
CA ALA A 496 1.62 29.11 3.31
C ALA A 496 1.51 27.74 2.64
N ILE A 497 0.89 26.75 3.32
CA ILE A 497 0.63 25.43 2.74
C ILE A 497 -0.23 25.56 1.47
N ARG A 498 -1.32 26.33 1.49
CA ARG A 498 -2.18 26.52 0.31
C ARG A 498 -1.43 27.16 -0.86
N ILE A 499 -0.61 28.17 -0.60
CA ILE A 499 0.19 28.85 -1.64
C ILE A 499 1.18 27.87 -2.27
N LEU A 500 1.95 27.15 -1.45
CA LEU A 500 2.93 26.18 -1.91
C LEU A 500 2.27 24.99 -2.63
N LYS A 501 1.11 24.52 -2.15
CA LYS A 501 0.36 23.43 -2.79
C LYS A 501 -0.14 23.85 -4.18
N ALA A 502 -0.61 25.09 -4.32
CA ALA A 502 -1.03 25.62 -5.61
C ALA A 502 0.14 25.73 -6.60
N LYS A 503 1.34 26.06 -6.12
CA LYS A 503 2.54 26.24 -6.94
C LYS A 503 3.23 24.93 -7.32
N PHE A 504 3.55 24.09 -6.33
CA PHE A 504 4.39 22.89 -6.48
C PHE A 504 3.61 21.57 -6.31
N GLY A 505 2.30 21.62 -6.05
CA GLY A 505 1.51 20.42 -5.77
C GLY A 505 1.49 19.39 -6.91
N LYS A 506 1.66 19.83 -8.16
CA LYS A 506 1.75 18.95 -9.34
C LYS A 506 3.13 18.29 -9.48
N GLU A 507 4.16 18.85 -8.85
CA GLU A 507 5.54 18.35 -8.84
C GLU A 507 5.80 17.38 -7.67
N GLY A 508 4.77 17.06 -6.89
CA GLY A 508 4.84 16.06 -5.82
C GLY A 508 5.25 16.58 -4.45
N ILE A 509 5.29 17.91 -4.24
CA ILE A 509 5.68 18.47 -2.94
C ILE A 509 4.77 17.95 -1.82
N GLN A 510 5.38 17.65 -0.67
CA GLN A 510 4.68 17.20 0.53
C GLN A 510 4.73 18.25 1.63
N PHE A 511 3.79 18.18 2.56
CA PHE A 511 3.72 19.07 3.72
C PHE A 511 3.67 18.26 5.01
N VAL A 512 4.45 18.69 5.99
CA VAL A 512 4.49 18.09 7.33
C VAL A 512 4.37 19.18 8.39
N LEU A 513 3.77 18.87 9.53
CA LEU A 513 3.70 19.80 10.67
C LEU A 513 3.79 19.05 11.98
N GLY A 514 4.58 19.61 12.91
CA GLY A 514 4.39 19.43 14.36
C GLY A 514 3.11 20.12 14.83
N VAL A 515 1.97 19.44 14.75
CA VAL A 515 0.65 20.06 15.00
C VAL A 515 0.50 20.42 16.48
N SER A 516 1.05 19.62 17.39
CA SER A 516 0.94 19.78 18.84
C SER A 516 1.50 21.11 19.38
N ASN A 517 2.35 21.81 18.60
CA ASN A 517 3.00 23.05 19.00
C ASN A 517 2.04 24.26 19.10
N ILE A 518 0.89 24.19 18.41
CA ILE A 518 -0.08 25.30 18.33
C ILE A 518 -0.63 25.72 19.70
N SER A 519 -0.75 24.77 20.63
CA SER A 519 -1.49 24.93 21.89
C SER A 519 -0.62 25.09 23.14
N PHE A 520 0.71 25.22 23.00
CA PHE A 520 1.59 25.39 24.16
C PHE A 520 1.13 26.57 25.05
N GLY A 521 1.16 26.34 26.37
CA GLY A 521 0.73 27.34 27.36
C GLY A 521 -0.79 27.52 27.52
N LEU A 522 -1.63 26.74 26.82
CA LEU A 522 -3.10 26.82 26.94
C LEU A 522 -3.71 25.61 27.67
N PRO A 523 -4.83 25.79 28.41
CA PRO A 523 -5.63 24.67 28.89
C PRO A 523 -6.36 23.99 27.72
N ARG A 524 -6.78 22.73 27.93
CA ARG A 524 -7.55 21.96 26.92
C ARG A 524 -6.91 21.99 25.53
N ARG A 525 -5.60 21.72 25.50
CA ARG A 525 -4.77 21.64 24.29
C ARG A 525 -5.37 20.74 23.21
N ASP A 526 -6.05 19.68 23.64
CA ASP A 526 -6.77 18.73 22.79
C ASP A 526 -7.75 19.41 21.82
N ILE A 527 -8.47 20.45 22.27
CA ILE A 527 -9.44 21.17 21.45
C ILE A 527 -8.74 22.00 20.38
N ILE A 528 -7.74 22.80 20.78
CA ILE A 528 -7.02 23.66 19.84
C ILE A 528 -6.24 22.82 18.83
N ASN A 529 -5.53 21.78 19.30
CA ASN A 529 -4.76 20.87 18.44
C ASN A 529 -5.66 20.24 17.38
N SER A 530 -6.78 19.63 17.77
CA SER A 530 -7.68 18.94 16.83
C SER A 530 -8.31 19.89 15.81
N ARG A 531 -8.73 21.09 16.22
CA ARG A 531 -9.32 22.07 15.28
C ARG A 531 -8.29 22.67 14.33
N PHE A 532 -7.08 22.98 14.82
CA PHE A 532 -5.99 23.41 13.96
C PHE A 532 -5.54 22.30 13.00
N PHE A 533 -5.51 21.05 13.48
CA PHE A 533 -5.18 19.90 12.66
C PHE A 533 -6.12 19.76 11.46
N MET A 534 -7.44 19.91 11.68
CA MET A 534 -8.43 19.90 10.60
C MET A 534 -8.15 21.00 9.54
N LEU A 535 -7.80 22.21 9.98
CA LEU A 535 -7.46 23.31 9.06
C LEU A 535 -6.20 23.02 8.24
N ALA A 536 -5.18 22.41 8.87
CA ALA A 536 -3.96 22.03 8.18
C ALA A 536 -4.20 20.90 7.17
N LEU A 537 -4.99 19.88 7.55
CA LEU A 537 -5.42 18.80 6.66
C LEU A 537 -6.15 19.36 5.44
N GLU A 538 -7.13 20.24 5.63
CA GLU A 538 -7.87 20.88 4.52
C GLU A 538 -6.95 21.70 3.61
N ALA A 539 -5.93 22.37 4.15
CA ALA A 539 -4.97 23.12 3.34
C ALA A 539 -4.05 22.23 2.49
N GLY A 540 -3.96 20.93 2.78
CA GLY A 540 -3.18 19.97 2.00
C GLY A 540 -2.01 19.32 2.76
N LEU A 541 -2.08 19.24 4.10
CA LEU A 541 -1.08 18.54 4.90
C LEU A 541 -0.97 17.06 4.48
N SER A 542 0.26 16.59 4.21
CA SER A 542 0.54 15.21 3.78
C SER A 542 0.96 14.29 4.93
N ALA A 543 1.58 14.84 5.97
CA ALA A 543 2.02 14.11 7.14
C ALA A 543 1.85 14.97 8.41
N ALA A 544 1.50 14.37 9.54
CA ALA A 544 1.29 15.09 10.78
C ALA A 544 2.05 14.44 11.93
N ILE A 545 2.95 15.19 12.55
CA ILE A 545 3.65 14.79 13.77
C ILE A 545 2.72 15.11 14.94
N ILE A 546 2.13 14.05 15.50
CA ILE A 546 1.09 14.14 16.54
C ILE A 546 1.23 13.01 17.56
N ASN A 547 0.56 13.14 18.71
CA ASN A 547 0.34 12.02 19.62
C ASN A 547 -0.82 11.15 19.11
N PRO A 548 -0.57 9.92 18.60
CA PRO A 548 -1.63 9.06 18.06
C PRO A 548 -2.55 8.52 19.16
N ALA A 549 -2.14 8.52 20.43
CA ALA A 549 -3.02 8.14 21.55
C ALA A 549 -4.04 9.25 21.91
N SER A 550 -3.99 10.42 21.26
CA SER A 550 -4.95 11.49 21.48
C SER A 550 -6.22 11.26 20.69
N THR A 551 -7.28 10.78 21.35
CA THR A 551 -8.60 10.53 20.72
C THR A 551 -9.10 11.72 19.87
N PRO A 552 -9.10 12.99 20.35
CA PRO A 552 -9.60 14.10 19.52
C PRO A 552 -8.79 14.37 18.24
N MET A 553 -7.50 14.03 18.23
CA MET A 553 -6.63 14.17 17.05
C MET A 553 -6.92 13.06 16.05
N MET A 554 -7.02 11.83 16.52
CA MET A 554 -7.33 10.68 15.69
C MET A 554 -8.77 10.70 15.17
N ASP A 555 -9.72 11.25 15.93
CA ASP A 555 -11.08 11.51 15.47
C ASP A 555 -11.10 12.51 14.32
N THR A 556 -10.33 13.59 14.46
CA THR A 556 -10.17 14.57 13.38
C THR A 556 -9.56 13.94 12.13
N TYR A 557 -8.51 13.12 12.31
CA TYR A 557 -7.85 12.42 11.22
C TYR A 557 -8.80 11.48 10.46
N ARG A 558 -9.51 10.59 11.16
CA ARG A 558 -10.43 9.63 10.53
C ARG A 558 -11.63 10.32 9.88
N ALA A 559 -12.19 11.34 10.54
CA ALA A 559 -13.27 12.14 9.96
C ALA A 559 -12.80 12.85 8.68
N TYR A 560 -11.59 13.44 8.69
CA TYR A 560 -11.03 14.04 7.49
C TYR A 560 -10.79 13.02 6.38
N ARG A 561 -10.31 11.81 6.69
CA ARG A 561 -10.15 10.75 5.69
C ARG A 561 -11.46 10.35 5.03
N ALA A 562 -12.53 10.20 5.81
CA ALA A 562 -13.86 9.93 5.28
C ALA A 562 -14.36 11.08 4.39
N LEU A 563 -14.23 12.32 4.85
CA LEU A 563 -14.64 13.52 4.10
C LEU A 563 -13.82 13.76 2.83
N GLY A 564 -12.51 13.50 2.89
CA GLY A 564 -11.54 13.69 1.82
C GLY A 564 -11.45 12.52 0.83
N CYS A 565 -12.34 11.52 0.94
CA CYS A 565 -12.37 10.32 0.12
C CYS A 565 -11.07 9.48 0.17
N PHE A 566 -10.39 9.49 1.31
CA PHE A 566 -9.20 8.66 1.61
C PHE A 566 -9.52 7.39 2.41
N ASP A 567 -10.78 7.23 2.82
CA ASP A 567 -11.33 6.01 3.45
C ASP A 567 -12.39 5.42 2.52
N GLU A 568 -11.98 4.45 1.70
CA GLU A 568 -12.84 3.83 0.71
C GLU A 568 -14.04 3.16 1.40
N ASN A 569 -15.25 3.54 0.98
CA ASN A 569 -16.50 3.09 1.60
C ASN A 569 -16.61 3.38 3.11
N CYS A 570 -15.82 4.32 3.64
CA CYS A 570 -15.77 4.69 5.06
C CYS A 570 -15.48 3.49 5.99
N LEU A 571 -14.74 2.48 5.53
CA LEU A 571 -14.56 1.23 6.27
C LEU A 571 -13.73 1.41 7.54
N ASP A 572 -12.65 2.20 7.51
CA ASP A 572 -11.84 2.48 8.71
C ASP A 572 -12.65 3.28 9.73
N TYR A 573 -13.40 4.29 9.25
CA TYR A 573 -14.28 5.08 10.09
C TYR A 573 -15.36 4.20 10.75
N ILE A 574 -16.07 3.39 9.97
CA ILE A 574 -17.09 2.47 10.49
C ILE A 574 -16.47 1.49 11.48
N GLN A 575 -15.37 0.83 11.13
CA GLN A 575 -14.71 -0.15 12.00
C GLN A 575 -14.29 0.46 13.34
N THR A 576 -13.82 1.71 13.32
CA THR A 576 -13.38 2.42 14.53
C THR A 576 -14.56 2.85 15.40
N TYR A 577 -15.63 3.40 14.82
CA TYR A 577 -16.69 4.08 15.59
C TYR A 577 -17.94 3.23 15.83
N THR A 578 -18.11 2.09 15.15
CA THR A 578 -19.25 1.18 15.38
C THR A 578 -19.29 0.73 16.84
N GLY A 579 -20.41 0.97 17.51
CA GLY A 579 -20.60 0.60 18.92
C GLY A 579 -19.83 1.46 19.93
N THR A 580 -19.11 2.50 19.48
CA THR A 580 -18.54 3.49 20.40
C THR A 580 -19.65 4.35 21.01
N ILE A 581 -19.49 4.68 22.30
CA ILE A 581 -20.45 5.56 22.98
C ILE A 581 -20.02 6.99 22.68
N ASP A 582 -20.96 7.80 22.18
CA ASP A 582 -20.73 9.23 21.98
C ASP A 582 -20.25 9.86 23.31
N PRO A 583 -19.02 10.41 23.36
CA PRO A 583 -18.43 10.92 24.58
C PRO A 583 -19.18 12.13 25.16
N THR A 584 -20.09 12.74 24.41
CA THR A 584 -20.91 13.86 24.87
C THR A 584 -22.17 13.41 25.62
N THR A 585 -22.55 12.13 25.51
CA THR A 585 -23.78 11.59 26.10
C THR A 585 -23.69 11.40 27.61
N GLU A 586 -24.84 11.54 28.28
CA GLU A 586 -24.97 11.30 29.72
C GLU A 586 -24.55 9.88 30.11
N LYS A 587 -24.84 8.89 29.25
CA LYS A 587 -24.40 7.50 29.40
C LYS A 587 -22.88 7.35 29.47
N PHE A 588 -22.12 8.11 28.68
CA PHE A 588 -20.66 8.06 28.73
C PHE A 588 -20.12 8.66 30.04
N ARG A 589 -20.70 9.78 30.50
CA ARG A 589 -20.32 10.38 31.80
C ARG A 589 -20.62 9.43 32.96
N GLN A 590 -21.77 8.75 32.93
CA GLN A 590 -22.13 7.73 33.91
C GLN A 590 -21.18 6.54 33.85
N LYS A 591 -20.76 6.10 32.65
CA LYS A 591 -19.76 5.03 32.50
C LYS A 591 -18.39 5.43 33.06
N ILE A 592 -17.89 6.64 32.75
CA ILE A 592 -16.62 7.15 33.33
C ILE A 592 -16.69 7.16 34.85
N ILE A 593 -17.80 7.63 35.43
CA ILE A 593 -18.00 7.64 36.88
C ILE A 593 -18.02 6.20 37.42
N LEU A 594 -18.69 5.27 36.73
CA LEU A 594 -18.77 3.87 37.15
C LEU A 594 -17.41 3.15 37.07
N ASP A 595 -16.66 3.38 35.99
CA ASP A 595 -15.33 2.80 35.78
C ASP A 595 -14.34 3.36 36.83
N ALA A 596 -14.39 4.67 37.11
CA ALA A 596 -13.59 5.33 38.16
C ALA A 596 -13.98 4.90 39.59
N VAL A 597 -15.22 4.46 39.81
CA VAL A 597 -15.66 3.86 41.09
C VAL A 597 -15.20 2.41 41.18
N ASN A 598 -15.24 1.67 40.07
CA ASN A 598 -14.86 0.26 40.03
C ASN A 598 -13.35 0.03 40.09
N ASP A 599 -12.54 0.94 39.54
CA ASP A 599 -11.08 0.89 39.60
C ASP A 599 -10.49 1.56 40.87
N GLY A 600 -11.35 2.12 41.72
CA GLY A 600 -10.98 2.71 43.01
C GLY A 600 -10.45 4.15 42.92
N THR A 601 -10.49 4.79 41.75
CA THR A 601 -10.04 6.17 41.55
C THR A 601 -10.93 7.20 42.27
N ILE A 602 -12.22 6.90 42.45
CA ILE A 602 -13.19 7.73 43.16
C ILE A 602 -13.99 6.87 44.15
N SER A 603 -14.10 7.32 45.40
CA SER A 603 -15.06 6.76 46.37
C SER A 603 -16.23 7.73 46.56
N ILE A 604 -17.45 7.28 46.25
CA ILE A 604 -18.67 8.07 46.47
C ILE A 604 -19.32 7.59 47.76
N GLN A 605 -19.48 8.49 48.74
CA GLN A 605 -20.30 8.24 49.92
C GLN A 605 -21.76 8.60 49.62
N ILE A 606 -22.65 7.61 49.67
CA ILE A 606 -24.10 7.84 49.72
C ILE A 606 -24.61 7.21 51.00
N ASN A 607 -25.16 8.03 51.92
CA ASN A 607 -25.79 7.60 53.18
C ASN A 607 -24.92 6.71 54.10
N GLY A 608 -23.62 6.99 54.21
CA GLY A 608 -22.80 6.51 55.34
C GLY A 608 -22.37 5.03 55.30
N THR A 609 -22.52 4.32 54.18
CA THR A 609 -22.09 2.92 54.07
C THR A 609 -21.12 2.71 52.90
N THR A 610 -19.94 2.15 53.19
CA THR A 610 -18.90 1.78 52.19
C THR A 610 -19.29 0.47 51.52
N ILE A 611 -19.45 0.46 50.19
CA ILE A 611 -19.68 -0.78 49.41
C ILE A 611 -18.31 -1.28 48.92
N ALA A 612 -17.92 -2.48 49.35
CA ALA A 612 -16.75 -3.18 48.87
C ALA A 612 -17.03 -3.87 47.51
N SER A 613 -15.99 -3.98 46.68
CA SER A 613 -16.01 -4.52 45.32
C SER A 613 -16.59 -5.94 45.22
N PRO A 614 -17.42 -6.26 44.21
CA PRO A 614 -17.81 -7.65 43.94
C PRO A 614 -16.67 -8.44 43.28
N GLN A 615 -16.38 -9.62 43.82
CA GLN A 615 -15.50 -10.62 43.20
C GLN A 615 -16.10 -11.13 41.88
N LYS A 616 -15.23 -11.34 40.87
CA LYS A 616 -15.57 -11.96 39.57
C LYS A 616 -15.98 -13.43 39.77
N GLU A 617 -17.24 -13.76 39.49
CA GLU A 617 -17.66 -15.14 39.20
C GLU A 617 -17.49 -15.43 37.70
N GLY A 618 -16.91 -16.59 37.40
CA GLY A 618 -16.54 -17.03 36.07
C GLY A 618 -17.73 -17.48 35.21
N GLU A 619 -17.70 -17.11 33.94
CA GLU A 619 -18.66 -17.57 32.94
C GLU A 619 -18.47 -19.05 32.61
N LYS A 620 -19.57 -19.81 32.77
CA LYS A 620 -19.70 -21.20 32.34
C LYS A 620 -19.77 -21.29 30.82
N LYS A 621 -18.83 -22.04 30.22
CA LYS A 621 -18.90 -22.53 28.84
C LYS A 621 -19.99 -23.60 28.74
N ASN A 622 -21.04 -23.33 27.98
CA ASN A 622 -21.99 -24.36 27.54
C ASN A 622 -21.39 -25.14 26.35
N THR A 623 -21.16 -26.42 26.59
CA THR A 623 -20.91 -27.47 25.59
C THR A 623 -22.16 -27.76 24.77
N LEU A 624 -22.02 -27.84 23.45
CA LEU A 624 -23.00 -28.41 22.53
C LEU A 624 -22.45 -29.70 21.92
N THR A 625 -23.10 -30.81 22.23
CA THR A 625 -23.20 -32.04 21.41
C THR A 625 -24.53 -31.91 20.64
N GLU A 626 -24.75 -32.32 19.38
CA GLU A 626 -24.39 -33.54 18.66
C GLU A 626 -24.36 -33.32 17.11
N THR A 627 -23.69 -34.27 16.45
CA THR A 627 -23.69 -34.76 15.04
C THR A 627 -25.05 -34.66 14.29
N SER A 628 -25.20 -34.60 12.95
CA SER A 628 -24.43 -35.06 11.77
C SER A 628 -25.02 -34.39 10.49
N ASN A 629 -24.25 -33.61 9.72
CA ASN A 629 -24.54 -33.14 8.33
C ASN A 629 -23.43 -32.18 7.80
N THR A 630 -22.16 -32.52 8.04
CA THR A 630 -21.08 -31.51 8.14
C THR A 630 -20.54 -30.94 6.83
N GLU A 631 -20.59 -31.63 5.69
CA GLU A 631 -20.00 -31.07 4.45
C GLU A 631 -20.93 -30.10 3.70
N LYS A 632 -22.22 -30.45 3.53
CA LYS A 632 -23.20 -29.58 2.85
C LYS A 632 -23.43 -28.24 3.56
N ASN A 633 -23.35 -28.23 4.88
CA ASN A 633 -23.63 -27.06 5.71
C ASN A 633 -22.43 -26.08 5.80
N THR A 634 -21.23 -26.48 5.35
CA THR A 634 -20.02 -25.66 5.45
C THR A 634 -19.86 -24.70 4.26
N GLU A 635 -20.14 -25.16 3.04
CA GLU A 635 -20.06 -24.33 1.82
C GLU A 635 -21.17 -23.26 1.77
N GLU A 636 -22.40 -23.61 2.17
CA GLU A 636 -23.53 -22.66 2.26
C GLU A 636 -23.23 -21.55 3.29
N LYS A 637 -22.74 -21.92 4.48
CA LYS A 637 -22.29 -20.96 5.51
C LYS A 637 -21.15 -20.08 5.03
N ALA A 638 -20.23 -20.61 4.22
CA ALA A 638 -19.13 -19.83 3.68
C ALA A 638 -19.64 -18.73 2.73
N LEU A 639 -20.60 -19.05 1.84
CA LEU A 639 -21.21 -18.04 0.96
C LEU A 639 -21.98 -16.97 1.76
N ILE A 640 -22.73 -17.38 2.79
CA ILE A 640 -23.42 -16.44 3.70
C ILE A 640 -22.42 -15.47 4.33
N GLN A 641 -21.32 -15.96 4.88
CA GLN A 641 -20.30 -15.11 5.49
C GLN A 641 -19.59 -14.19 4.49
N ILE A 642 -19.34 -14.66 3.27
CA ILE A 642 -18.75 -13.86 2.19
C ILE A 642 -19.66 -12.67 1.86
N ILE A 643 -20.97 -12.91 1.74
CA ILE A 643 -21.98 -11.88 1.48
C ILE A 643 -22.09 -10.92 2.67
N GLU A 644 -22.18 -11.45 3.90
CA GLU A 644 -22.25 -10.64 5.12
C GLU A 644 -21.01 -9.76 5.32
N LYS A 645 -19.83 -10.20 4.88
CA LYS A 645 -18.58 -9.43 4.97
C LYS A 645 -18.31 -8.53 3.75
N GLY A 646 -19.10 -8.63 2.69
CA GLY A 646 -18.94 -7.82 1.48
C GLY A 646 -17.71 -8.20 0.63
N PHE A 647 -17.27 -9.45 0.66
CA PHE A 647 -16.09 -9.91 -0.09
C PHE A 647 -16.44 -10.23 -1.55
N LYS A 648 -16.55 -9.17 -2.38
CA LYS A 648 -16.96 -9.24 -3.79
C LYS A 648 -16.21 -10.27 -4.62
N ASP A 649 -14.89 -10.35 -4.47
CA ASP A 649 -14.03 -11.20 -5.31
C ASP A 649 -14.22 -12.69 -5.04
N LYS A 650 -14.66 -13.05 -3.83
CA LYS A 650 -14.82 -14.45 -3.41
C LYS A 650 -16.22 -15.01 -3.67
N ALA A 651 -17.19 -14.12 -3.93
CA ALA A 651 -18.59 -14.50 -4.06
C ALA A 651 -18.85 -15.35 -5.30
N ALA A 652 -18.29 -14.98 -6.46
CA ALA A 652 -18.45 -15.72 -7.70
C ALA A 652 -17.94 -17.18 -7.59
N ASP A 653 -16.74 -17.38 -7.03
CA ASP A 653 -16.13 -18.71 -6.87
C ASP A 653 -16.85 -19.58 -5.85
N ALA A 654 -17.32 -18.98 -4.74
CA ALA A 654 -18.13 -19.70 -3.75
C ALA A 654 -19.48 -20.12 -4.34
N THR A 655 -20.12 -19.25 -5.12
CA THR A 655 -21.36 -19.56 -5.83
C THR A 655 -21.15 -20.63 -6.91
N ALA A 656 -20.07 -20.58 -7.67
CA ALA A 656 -19.74 -21.60 -8.68
C ALA A 656 -19.61 -23.00 -8.07
N ARG A 657 -18.91 -23.14 -6.94
CA ARG A 657 -18.78 -24.43 -6.23
C ARG A 657 -20.13 -24.97 -5.73
N LEU A 658 -20.99 -24.09 -5.23
CA LEU A 658 -22.33 -24.50 -4.76
C LEU A 658 -23.24 -24.92 -5.92
N LEU A 659 -23.07 -24.32 -7.11
CA LEU A 659 -23.83 -24.66 -8.33
C LEU A 659 -23.51 -26.05 -8.88
N GLU A 660 -22.34 -26.63 -8.57
CA GLU A 660 -22.01 -28.01 -8.95
C GLU A 660 -22.92 -29.04 -8.25
N LYS A 661 -23.39 -28.73 -7.04
CA LYS A 661 -24.09 -29.69 -6.16
C LYS A 661 -25.55 -29.30 -5.88
N ASN A 662 -25.94 -28.05 -6.14
CA ASN A 662 -27.25 -27.51 -5.78
C ASN A 662 -27.92 -26.79 -6.96
N ALA A 663 -29.26 -26.86 -7.00
CA ALA A 663 -30.02 -26.05 -7.95
C ALA A 663 -29.86 -24.55 -7.63
N PRO A 664 -29.79 -23.67 -8.64
CA PRO A 664 -29.65 -22.22 -8.45
C PRO A 664 -30.66 -21.62 -7.45
N VAL A 665 -31.92 -22.06 -7.53
CA VAL A 665 -32.99 -21.62 -6.62
C VAL A 665 -32.67 -21.94 -5.15
N LYS A 666 -32.09 -23.12 -4.88
CA LYS A 666 -31.70 -23.49 -3.50
C LYS A 666 -30.58 -22.60 -2.96
N ILE A 667 -29.65 -22.17 -3.80
CA ILE A 667 -28.57 -21.26 -3.37
C ILE A 667 -29.14 -19.88 -3.06
N ILE A 668 -30.10 -19.40 -3.87
CA ILE A 668 -30.80 -18.14 -3.61
C ILE A 668 -31.55 -18.21 -2.27
N ASP A 669 -32.39 -19.23 -2.09
CA ASP A 669 -33.29 -19.32 -0.93
C ASP A 669 -32.56 -19.69 0.37
N ASN A 670 -31.52 -20.52 0.32
CA ASN A 670 -30.82 -20.99 1.52
C ASN A 670 -29.56 -20.19 1.87
N CYS A 671 -28.96 -19.47 0.91
CA CYS A 671 -27.73 -18.71 1.15
C CYS A 671 -27.93 -17.19 0.97
N ILE A 672 -28.35 -16.76 -0.22
CA ILE A 672 -28.39 -15.33 -0.57
C ILE A 672 -29.47 -14.59 0.22
N VAL A 673 -30.69 -15.10 0.23
CA VAL A 673 -31.82 -14.48 0.96
C VAL A 673 -31.54 -14.41 2.47
N PRO A 674 -31.10 -15.49 3.15
CA PRO A 674 -30.75 -15.41 4.58
C PRO A 674 -29.61 -14.45 4.89
N ALA A 675 -28.58 -14.38 4.04
CA ALA A 675 -27.47 -13.45 4.22
C ALA A 675 -27.94 -11.98 4.12
N LEU A 676 -28.79 -11.67 3.15
CA LEU A 676 -29.37 -10.33 3.01
C LEU A 676 -30.34 -9.99 4.14
N ASP A 677 -31.15 -10.93 4.60
CA ASP A 677 -32.01 -10.75 5.77
C ASP A 677 -31.17 -10.44 7.03
N ASN A 678 -30.03 -11.11 7.22
CA ASN A 678 -29.12 -10.84 8.34
C ASN A 678 -28.47 -9.45 8.21
N VAL A 679 -27.96 -9.10 7.03
CA VAL A 679 -27.39 -7.76 6.76
C VAL A 679 -28.44 -6.67 7.00
N GLY A 680 -29.69 -6.88 6.57
CA GLY A 680 -30.81 -5.98 6.79
C GLY A 680 -31.13 -5.78 8.27
N LYS A 681 -31.22 -6.87 9.04
CA LYS A 681 -31.41 -6.81 10.51
C LYS A 681 -30.26 -6.08 11.22
N ASP A 682 -29.03 -6.33 10.80
CA ASP A 682 -27.86 -5.64 11.37
C ASP A 682 -27.86 -4.15 11.02
N PHE A 683 -28.35 -3.77 9.84
CA PHE A 683 -28.55 -2.37 9.46
C PHE A 683 -29.63 -1.68 10.30
N GLU A 684 -30.78 -2.33 10.50
CA GLU A 684 -31.86 -1.82 11.37
C GLU A 684 -31.43 -1.64 12.83
N THR A 685 -30.58 -2.54 13.33
CA THR A 685 -30.06 -2.48 14.71
C THR A 685 -28.84 -1.58 14.88
N GLY A 686 -28.37 -0.93 13.82
CA GLY A 686 -27.20 -0.05 13.83
C GLY A 686 -25.86 -0.78 14.00
N LYS A 687 -25.84 -2.11 13.83
CA LYS A 687 -24.61 -2.93 13.81
C LYS A 687 -23.89 -2.83 12.46
N LYS A 688 -24.63 -2.59 11.38
CA LYS A 688 -24.10 -2.30 10.04
C LYS A 688 -24.57 -0.94 9.55
N PHE A 689 -23.77 -0.34 8.69
CA PHE A 689 -24.04 0.98 8.11
C PHE A 689 -24.23 0.89 6.60
N LEU A 690 -24.74 1.96 6.00
CA LEU A 690 -25.13 2.00 4.60
C LEU A 690 -24.04 1.49 3.64
N PRO A 691 -22.75 1.85 3.78
CA PRO A 691 -21.71 1.31 2.88
C PRO A 691 -21.59 -0.21 2.93
N GLN A 692 -21.72 -0.82 4.11
CA GLN A 692 -21.66 -2.28 4.27
C GLN A 692 -22.89 -2.96 3.63
N LEU A 693 -24.08 -2.35 3.73
CA LEU A 693 -25.29 -2.83 3.06
C LEU A 693 -25.11 -2.83 1.53
N LEU A 694 -24.57 -1.74 0.97
CA LEU A 694 -24.30 -1.62 -0.46
C LEU A 694 -23.24 -2.61 -0.93
N LEU A 695 -22.14 -2.78 -0.18
CA LEU A 695 -21.10 -3.76 -0.48
C LEU A 695 -21.64 -5.20 -0.48
N SER A 696 -22.50 -5.55 0.48
CA SER A 696 -23.19 -6.85 0.49
C SER A 696 -24.10 -7.03 -0.72
N ALA A 697 -24.85 -6.00 -1.12
CA ALA A 697 -25.70 -6.04 -2.31
C ALA A 697 -24.88 -6.23 -3.61
N GLU A 698 -23.77 -5.52 -3.77
CA GLU A 698 -22.86 -5.69 -4.90
C GLU A 698 -22.19 -7.06 -4.91
N THR A 699 -21.82 -7.58 -3.73
CA THR A 699 -21.28 -8.94 -3.56
C THR A 699 -22.29 -9.99 -4.02
N VAL A 700 -23.57 -9.80 -3.70
CA VAL A 700 -24.67 -10.65 -4.19
C VAL A 700 -24.85 -10.52 -5.71
N GLY A 701 -24.65 -9.33 -6.28
CA GLY A 701 -24.65 -9.11 -7.72
C GLY A 701 -23.70 -10.05 -8.46
N ASN A 702 -22.48 -10.25 -7.95
CA ASN A 702 -21.50 -11.19 -8.52
C ASN A 702 -21.99 -12.64 -8.46
N SER A 703 -22.62 -13.05 -7.35
CA SER A 703 -23.24 -14.37 -7.23
C SER A 703 -24.40 -14.56 -8.21
N PHE A 704 -25.26 -13.56 -8.41
CA PHE A 704 -26.35 -13.63 -9.38
C PHE A 704 -25.88 -13.68 -10.83
N LEU A 705 -24.84 -12.91 -11.18
CA LEU A 705 -24.22 -13.01 -12.50
C LEU A 705 -23.78 -14.45 -12.78
N LYS A 706 -23.12 -15.09 -11.80
CA LYS A 706 -22.69 -16.47 -11.96
C LYS A 706 -23.85 -17.46 -12.10
N ILE A 707 -24.90 -17.28 -11.30
CA ILE A 707 -26.13 -18.07 -11.41
C ILE A 707 -26.78 -17.92 -12.80
N LYS A 708 -26.85 -16.69 -13.34
CA LYS A 708 -27.41 -16.42 -14.68
C LYS A 708 -26.60 -17.08 -15.78
N GLU A 709 -25.27 -17.03 -15.72
CA GLU A 709 -24.39 -17.73 -16.69
C GLU A 709 -24.69 -19.24 -16.72
N THR A 710 -24.82 -19.88 -15.56
CA THR A 710 -25.12 -21.31 -15.46
C THR A 710 -26.52 -21.65 -15.95
N LEU A 711 -27.52 -20.81 -15.66
CA LEU A 711 -28.89 -20.98 -16.13
C LEU A 711 -28.98 -20.84 -17.66
N ALA A 712 -28.34 -19.81 -18.23
CA ALA A 712 -28.27 -19.60 -19.67
C ALA A 712 -27.58 -20.77 -20.40
N ALA A 713 -26.51 -21.33 -19.82
CA ALA A 713 -25.85 -22.53 -20.35
C ALA A 713 -26.73 -23.79 -20.31
N SER A 714 -27.72 -23.83 -19.41
CA SER A 714 -28.67 -24.96 -19.26
C SER A 714 -29.98 -24.80 -20.04
N GLY A 715 -30.17 -23.70 -20.78
CA GLY A 715 -31.39 -23.42 -21.55
C GLY A 715 -32.63 -23.13 -20.71
N LYS A 716 -32.46 -22.86 -19.40
CA LYS A 716 -33.54 -22.50 -18.48
C LYS A 716 -33.48 -21.00 -18.19
N GLU A 717 -34.53 -20.26 -18.52
CA GLU A 717 -34.70 -18.89 -18.04
C GLU A 717 -35.05 -18.88 -16.55
N GLN A 718 -34.61 -17.84 -15.85
CA GLN A 718 -34.95 -17.60 -14.45
C GLN A 718 -36.45 -17.23 -14.36
N GLU A 719 -37.24 -17.93 -13.52
CA GLU A 719 -38.60 -17.48 -13.21
C GLU A 719 -38.53 -16.16 -12.42
N GLU A 720 -38.95 -15.06 -13.04
CA GLU A 720 -39.05 -13.75 -12.40
C GLU A 720 -40.21 -13.74 -11.38
N LYS A 721 -39.97 -13.33 -10.12
CA LYS A 721 -41.01 -13.32 -9.08
C LYS A 721 -42.10 -12.27 -9.33
N GLY A 722 -41.84 -11.29 -10.21
CA GLY A 722 -42.75 -10.21 -10.56
C GLY A 722 -42.00 -8.96 -11.02
N THR A 723 -42.70 -8.07 -11.74
CA THR A 723 -42.18 -6.76 -12.14
C THR A 723 -42.76 -5.66 -11.25
N ILE A 724 -41.89 -4.80 -10.71
CA ILE A 724 -42.20 -3.70 -9.79
C ILE A 724 -41.71 -2.40 -10.42
N ALA A 725 -42.53 -1.35 -10.40
CA ALA A 725 -42.08 -0.01 -10.79
C ALA A 725 -41.76 0.83 -9.55
N ILE A 726 -40.69 1.63 -9.61
CA ILE A 726 -40.35 2.55 -8.51
C ILE A 726 -40.05 3.94 -9.05
N ALA A 727 -40.42 4.98 -8.28
CA ALA A 727 -40.19 6.37 -8.65
C ALA A 727 -39.99 7.25 -7.42
N THR A 728 -39.11 8.26 -7.53
CA THR A 728 -39.14 9.43 -6.65
C THR A 728 -40.07 10.46 -7.28
N VAL A 729 -41.07 10.89 -6.51
CA VAL A 729 -42.19 11.70 -7.01
C VAL A 729 -41.75 13.06 -7.55
N PHE A 730 -42.60 13.68 -8.38
CA PHE A 730 -42.35 14.99 -8.95
C PHE A 730 -42.00 16.05 -7.89
N GLY A 731 -41.05 16.92 -8.19
CA GLY A 731 -40.52 17.94 -7.29
C GLY A 731 -39.48 17.41 -6.29
N ASP A 732 -39.25 16.10 -6.21
CA ASP A 732 -38.25 15.51 -5.32
C ASP A 732 -37.08 14.91 -6.10
N ILE A 733 -35.87 15.36 -5.75
CA ILE A 733 -34.61 14.96 -6.41
C ILE A 733 -33.80 13.94 -5.60
N HIS A 734 -34.31 13.52 -4.43
CA HIS A 734 -33.61 12.60 -3.55
C HIS A 734 -33.99 11.16 -3.88
N ASP A 735 -33.01 10.36 -4.30
CA ASP A 735 -33.25 9.01 -4.83
C ASP A 735 -32.46 7.91 -4.12
N ILE A 736 -31.69 8.23 -3.07
CA ILE A 736 -30.90 7.24 -2.33
C ILE A 736 -31.80 6.13 -1.77
N GLY A 737 -32.88 6.49 -1.07
CA GLY A 737 -33.82 5.50 -0.52
C GLY A 737 -34.43 4.60 -1.59
N LYS A 738 -34.87 5.19 -2.71
CA LYS A 738 -35.38 4.45 -3.89
C LYS A 738 -34.32 3.50 -4.47
N ASN A 739 -33.07 3.96 -4.60
CA ASN A 739 -31.99 3.14 -5.17
C ASN A 739 -31.62 1.97 -4.24
N ILE A 740 -31.70 2.15 -2.92
CA ILE A 740 -31.56 1.05 -1.95
C ILE A 740 -32.71 0.06 -2.12
N VAL A 741 -33.96 0.54 -2.20
CA VAL A 741 -35.14 -0.30 -2.46
C VAL A 741 -34.99 -1.08 -3.76
N LYS A 742 -34.53 -0.43 -4.85
CA LYS A 742 -34.24 -1.07 -6.13
C LYS A 742 -33.29 -2.25 -5.95
N ALA A 743 -32.11 -1.97 -5.40
CA ALA A 743 -31.07 -2.97 -5.22
C ALA A 743 -31.58 -4.14 -4.37
N MET A 744 -32.34 -3.86 -3.30
CA MET A 744 -32.93 -4.90 -2.47
C MET A 744 -33.97 -5.72 -3.24
N LEU A 745 -34.92 -5.10 -3.94
CA LEU A 745 -35.92 -5.85 -4.73
C LEU A 745 -35.29 -6.71 -5.82
N GLU A 746 -34.31 -6.17 -6.56
CA GLU A 746 -33.56 -6.93 -7.57
C GLU A 746 -32.85 -8.15 -6.94
N ASN A 747 -32.24 -7.96 -5.77
CA ASN A 747 -31.57 -9.03 -5.03
C ASN A 747 -32.51 -10.12 -4.51
N TYR A 748 -33.79 -9.82 -4.28
CA TYR A 748 -34.79 -10.83 -3.88
C TYR A 748 -35.46 -11.54 -5.07
N GLY A 749 -35.06 -11.21 -6.30
CA GLY A 749 -35.50 -11.85 -7.54
C GLY A 749 -36.67 -11.16 -8.25
N TYR A 750 -36.92 -9.89 -7.95
CA TYR A 750 -37.91 -9.07 -8.64
C TYR A 750 -37.27 -8.28 -9.79
N LYS A 751 -38.01 -8.09 -10.88
CA LYS A 751 -37.61 -7.16 -11.95
C LYS A 751 -38.06 -5.75 -11.56
N VAL A 752 -37.15 -4.79 -11.59
CA VAL A 752 -37.46 -3.41 -11.19
C VAL A 752 -37.38 -2.45 -12.38
N ILE A 753 -38.48 -1.78 -12.67
CA ILE A 753 -38.53 -0.64 -13.59
C ILE A 753 -38.31 0.63 -12.78
N ASP A 754 -37.10 1.17 -12.86
CA ASP A 754 -36.74 2.40 -12.16
C ASP A 754 -37.03 3.62 -13.04
N LEU A 755 -38.03 4.42 -12.65
CA LEU A 755 -38.41 5.65 -13.35
C LEU A 755 -37.52 6.84 -13.01
N GLY A 756 -36.59 6.68 -12.07
CA GLY A 756 -35.69 7.72 -11.63
C GLY A 756 -36.33 8.69 -10.62
N LYS A 757 -35.95 9.96 -10.73
CA LYS A 757 -36.33 11.03 -9.80
C LYS A 757 -36.96 12.20 -10.48
N ASN A 758 -37.68 13.00 -9.70
CA ASN A 758 -38.50 14.10 -10.20
C ASN A 758 -39.49 13.62 -11.29
N VAL A 759 -40.16 12.48 -11.02
CA VAL A 759 -40.97 11.80 -12.03
C VAL A 759 -42.40 12.37 -12.03
N PRO A 760 -42.88 12.91 -13.16
CA PRO A 760 -44.27 13.36 -13.28
C PRO A 760 -45.27 12.20 -13.07
N ALA A 761 -46.42 12.50 -12.47
CA ALA A 761 -47.46 11.52 -12.19
C ALA A 761 -47.91 10.75 -13.45
N GLU A 762 -48.02 11.45 -14.58
CA GLU A 762 -48.44 10.85 -15.85
C GLU A 762 -47.47 9.78 -16.34
N THR A 763 -46.18 9.95 -16.05
CA THR A 763 -45.14 8.97 -16.43
C THR A 763 -45.28 7.70 -15.60
N VAL A 764 -45.50 7.84 -14.28
CA VAL A 764 -45.74 6.71 -13.38
C VAL A 764 -46.99 5.95 -13.81
N VAL A 765 -48.10 6.66 -14.05
CA VAL A 765 -49.36 6.07 -14.51
C VAL A 765 -49.16 5.32 -15.82
N LYS A 766 -48.56 5.97 -16.83
CA LYS A 766 -48.31 5.37 -18.14
C LYS A 766 -47.52 4.06 -18.01
N THR A 767 -46.43 4.06 -17.26
CA THR A 767 -45.62 2.85 -17.06
C THR A 767 -46.38 1.74 -16.38
N VAL A 768 -47.17 2.05 -15.34
CA VAL A 768 -47.96 1.05 -14.60
C VAL A 768 -48.98 0.38 -15.51
N ILE A 769 -49.68 1.15 -16.34
CA ILE A 769 -50.70 0.62 -17.26
C ILE A 769 -50.07 -0.17 -18.41
N GLU A 770 -49.08 0.40 -19.10
CA GLU A 770 -48.44 -0.23 -20.27
C GLU A 770 -47.78 -1.57 -19.92
N ASN A 771 -47.15 -1.65 -18.74
CA ASN A 771 -46.42 -2.84 -18.30
C ASN A 771 -47.24 -3.74 -17.35
N LYS A 772 -48.51 -3.40 -17.09
CA LYS A 772 -49.43 -4.13 -16.18
C LYS A 772 -48.78 -4.42 -14.81
N ILE A 773 -48.17 -3.39 -14.22
CA ILE A 773 -47.42 -3.50 -12.96
C ILE A 773 -48.39 -3.79 -11.80
N ARG A 774 -48.06 -4.77 -10.96
CA ARG A 774 -48.88 -5.17 -9.79
C ARG A 774 -48.47 -4.49 -8.48
N LEU A 775 -47.26 -3.92 -8.40
CA LEU A 775 -46.77 -3.16 -7.26
C LEU A 775 -45.97 -1.95 -7.75
N VAL A 776 -46.33 -0.77 -7.27
CA VAL A 776 -45.58 0.48 -7.51
C VAL A 776 -45.09 1.08 -6.20
N GLY A 777 -43.79 1.42 -6.17
CA GLY A 777 -43.14 2.08 -5.04
C GLY A 777 -42.94 3.57 -5.29
N LEU A 778 -43.44 4.43 -4.39
CA LEU A 778 -43.25 5.88 -4.47
C LEU A 778 -42.42 6.38 -3.29
N SER A 779 -41.43 7.22 -3.58
CA SER A 779 -40.54 7.81 -2.57
C SER A 779 -40.64 9.34 -2.54
N ALA A 780 -40.65 9.92 -1.34
CA ALA A 780 -40.49 11.36 -1.09
C ALA A 780 -39.64 11.62 0.15
N LEU A 781 -38.71 12.56 0.06
CA LEU A 781 -37.87 13.01 1.18
C LEU A 781 -38.27 14.41 1.67
N MET A 782 -38.82 15.27 0.82
CA MET A 782 -39.20 16.63 1.21
C MET A 782 -40.66 16.72 1.65
N THR A 783 -40.94 17.43 2.74
CA THR A 783 -42.33 17.63 3.20
C THR A 783 -43.20 18.32 2.14
N THR A 784 -42.61 19.15 1.29
CA THR A 784 -43.28 19.86 0.19
C THR A 784 -43.69 18.95 -0.97
N THR A 785 -43.04 17.80 -1.16
CA THR A 785 -43.28 16.90 -2.31
C THR A 785 -44.28 15.79 -1.98
N VAL A 786 -44.69 15.68 -0.72
CA VAL A 786 -45.68 14.71 -0.26
C VAL A 786 -47.06 14.95 -0.91
N ALA A 787 -47.43 16.21 -1.20
CA ALA A 787 -48.65 16.52 -1.95
C ALA A 787 -48.62 15.98 -3.40
N ASN A 788 -47.44 15.97 -4.03
CA ASN A 788 -47.28 15.40 -5.38
C ASN A 788 -47.35 13.87 -5.36
N MET A 789 -46.99 13.25 -4.24
CA MET A 789 -47.23 11.81 -4.02
C MET A 789 -48.72 11.51 -3.95
N GLU A 790 -49.50 12.30 -3.19
CA GLU A 790 -50.96 12.20 -3.14
C GLU A 790 -51.58 12.37 -4.53
N GLU A 791 -51.14 13.37 -5.30
CA GLU A 791 -51.58 13.56 -6.69
C GLU A 791 -51.28 12.32 -7.56
N THR A 792 -50.06 11.78 -7.47
CA THR A 792 -49.65 10.59 -8.22
C THR A 792 -50.54 9.38 -7.88
N ILE A 793 -50.82 9.15 -6.60
CA ILE A 793 -51.68 8.05 -6.13
C ILE A 793 -53.11 8.23 -6.65
N ASN A 794 -53.65 9.44 -6.57
CA ASN A 794 -55.00 9.75 -7.07
C ASN A 794 -55.12 9.49 -8.58
N GLN A 795 -54.12 9.90 -9.36
CA GLN A 795 -54.09 9.63 -10.80
C GLN A 795 -53.95 8.13 -11.09
N LEU A 796 -53.11 7.41 -10.35
CA LEU A 796 -52.95 5.95 -10.46
C LEU A 796 -54.26 5.21 -10.18
N HIS A 797 -54.95 5.50 -9.07
CA HIS A 797 -56.24 4.88 -8.75
C HIS A 797 -57.28 5.10 -9.84
N LYS A 798 -57.37 6.33 -10.37
CA LYS A 798 -58.28 6.64 -11.46
C LYS A 798 -57.97 5.81 -12.71
N ALA A 799 -56.70 5.79 -13.14
CA ALA A 799 -56.27 5.05 -14.32
C ALA A 799 -56.42 3.53 -14.17
N LEU A 800 -56.13 2.97 -12.99
CA LEU A 800 -56.29 1.54 -12.70
C LEU A 800 -57.76 1.12 -12.81
N LYS A 801 -58.68 1.94 -12.29
CA LYS A 801 -60.13 1.70 -12.41
C LYS A 801 -60.63 1.78 -13.84
N GLU A 802 -60.17 2.77 -14.61
CA GLU A 802 -60.54 2.94 -16.03
C GLU A 802 -60.04 1.80 -16.92
N ASN A 803 -58.89 1.20 -16.58
CA ASN A 803 -58.29 0.11 -17.35
C ASN A 803 -58.55 -1.30 -16.78
N ASN A 804 -59.33 -1.40 -15.70
CA ASN A 804 -59.66 -2.65 -15.00
C ASN A 804 -58.41 -3.48 -14.60
N LEU A 805 -57.38 -2.80 -14.06
CA LEU A 805 -56.13 -3.38 -13.59
C LEU A 805 -56.01 -3.28 -12.06
N GLU A 806 -55.38 -4.28 -11.44
CA GLU A 806 -55.07 -4.26 -10.00
C GLU A 806 -53.56 -4.01 -9.78
N CYS A 807 -53.25 -2.90 -9.11
CA CYS A 807 -51.90 -2.54 -8.69
C CYS A 807 -51.94 -2.04 -7.25
N LYS A 808 -51.01 -2.53 -6.43
CA LYS A 808 -50.81 -2.07 -5.05
C LYS A 808 -49.78 -0.97 -4.98
N ILE A 809 -49.96 -0.01 -4.08
CA ILE A 809 -49.08 1.14 -3.93
C ILE A 809 -48.38 1.07 -2.57
N VAL A 810 -47.04 0.99 -2.60
CA VAL A 810 -46.19 1.12 -1.41
C VAL A 810 -45.53 2.50 -1.41
N VAL A 811 -45.61 3.20 -0.30
CA VAL A 811 -44.99 4.52 -0.13
C VAL A 811 -43.97 4.52 0.99
N GLY A 812 -42.92 5.32 0.83
CA GLY A 812 -41.88 5.48 1.84
C GLY A 812 -41.07 6.76 1.68
N GLY A 813 -40.20 7.01 2.65
CA GLY A 813 -39.32 8.17 2.68
C GLY A 813 -39.37 8.95 3.99
N ALA A 814 -38.33 9.74 4.25
CA ALA A 814 -38.01 10.23 5.61
C ALA A 814 -39.10 11.10 6.26
N VAL A 815 -39.95 11.73 5.46
CA VAL A 815 -41.03 12.63 5.92
C VAL A 815 -42.40 11.97 6.00
N LEU A 816 -42.52 10.71 5.56
CA LEU A 816 -43.79 9.98 5.57
C LEU A 816 -44.03 9.31 6.92
N THR A 817 -45.30 9.17 7.26
CA THR A 817 -45.77 8.43 8.43
C THR A 817 -46.84 7.43 8.03
N PRO A 818 -47.08 6.36 8.82
CA PRO A 818 -48.14 5.40 8.53
C PRO A 818 -49.53 6.05 8.37
N ASP A 819 -49.86 7.01 9.25
CA ASP A 819 -51.15 7.72 9.21
C ASP A 819 -51.31 8.55 7.94
N TYR A 820 -50.24 9.22 7.51
CA TYR A 820 -50.28 10.04 6.32
C TYR A 820 -50.34 9.19 5.05
N ALA A 821 -49.57 8.10 4.97
CA ALA A 821 -49.63 7.13 3.88
C ALA A 821 -51.06 6.59 3.68
N LYS A 822 -51.75 6.26 4.77
CA LYS A 822 -53.15 5.84 4.74
C LYS A 822 -54.09 6.94 4.26
N LYS A 823 -53.86 8.19 4.70
CA LYS A 823 -54.67 9.35 4.31
C LYS A 823 -54.63 9.60 2.80
N ILE A 824 -53.47 9.44 2.16
CA ILE A 824 -53.29 9.67 0.72
C ILE A 824 -53.64 8.44 -0.13
N GLY A 825 -54.13 7.36 0.49
CA GLY A 825 -54.62 6.18 -0.21
C GLY A 825 -53.55 5.14 -0.59
N ALA A 826 -52.37 5.12 0.02
CA ALA A 826 -51.42 4.03 -0.20
C ALA A 826 -51.89 2.71 0.44
N ASP A 827 -51.60 1.57 -0.19
CA ASP A 827 -51.88 0.24 0.37
C ASP A 827 -50.88 -0.14 1.46
N PHE A 828 -49.61 0.24 1.27
CA PHE A 828 -48.52 -0.07 2.19
C PHE A 828 -47.71 1.18 2.54
N TYR A 829 -47.31 1.29 3.81
CA TYR A 829 -46.24 2.18 4.24
C TYR A 829 -45.02 1.33 4.56
N ALA A 830 -43.87 1.69 3.98
CA ALA A 830 -42.59 1.06 4.28
C ALA A 830 -41.64 2.10 4.88
N LYS A 831 -41.22 1.88 6.13
CA LYS A 831 -40.27 2.76 6.81
C LYS A 831 -38.84 2.60 6.26
N ASP A 832 -38.53 1.46 5.67
CA ASP A 832 -37.23 1.10 5.11
C ASP A 832 -37.37 0.16 3.88
N ALA A 833 -36.22 -0.21 3.31
CA ALA A 833 -36.18 -1.07 2.13
C ALA A 833 -36.66 -2.50 2.40
N MET A 834 -36.48 -3.02 3.62
CA MET A 834 -36.87 -4.39 3.98
C MET A 834 -38.38 -4.52 4.11
N GLU A 835 -39.06 -3.51 4.65
CA GLU A 835 -40.52 -3.46 4.65
C GLU A 835 -41.09 -3.38 3.23
N THR A 836 -40.39 -2.71 2.30
CA THR A 836 -40.78 -2.71 0.88
C THR A 836 -40.65 -4.09 0.25
N VAL A 837 -39.58 -4.83 0.56
CA VAL A 837 -39.42 -6.23 0.14
C VAL A 837 -40.53 -7.10 0.75
N SER A 838 -40.94 -6.82 1.98
CA SER A 838 -42.02 -7.55 2.66
C SER A 838 -43.38 -7.31 1.99
N ALA A 839 -43.68 -6.07 1.60
CA ALA A 839 -44.84 -5.73 0.79
C ALA A 839 -44.81 -6.45 -0.58
N ALA A 840 -43.64 -6.50 -1.24
CA ALA A 840 -43.48 -7.26 -2.48
C ALA A 840 -43.74 -8.77 -2.29
N LYS A 841 -43.28 -9.35 -1.17
CA LYS A 841 -43.58 -10.75 -0.83
C LYS A 841 -45.08 -10.98 -0.62
N GLU A 842 -45.80 -10.03 -0.02
CA GLU A 842 -47.25 -10.13 0.18
C GLU A 842 -48.02 -10.04 -1.15
N VAL A 843 -47.61 -9.15 -2.07
CA VAL A 843 -48.31 -8.94 -3.36
C VAL A 843 -48.06 -10.06 -4.37
N PHE A 844 -46.85 -10.61 -4.39
CA PHE A 844 -46.42 -11.62 -5.36
C PHE A 844 -46.32 -13.04 -4.78
N GLY A 845 -46.40 -13.19 -3.46
CA GLY A 845 -46.38 -14.49 -2.79
C GLY A 845 -47.64 -15.30 -3.07
N LYS A 846 -47.48 -16.61 -3.22
CA LYS A 846 -48.56 -17.60 -3.14
C LYS A 846 -48.56 -18.26 -1.77
#